data_AF-A0AAQ3TAK3-F1
#
_entry.id   AF-A0AAQ3TAK3-F1
#
_cell.length_a   1.000
_cell.length_b   1.000
_cell.length_c   1.000
_cell.angle_alpha   90.00
_cell.angle_beta   90.00
_cell.angle_gamma   90.00
#
_symmetry.space_group_name_H-M   'P 1'
#
loop_
_entity.id
_entity.type
_entity.pdbx_description
1 polymer ?
#
loop_
_entity_poly.entity_id
_entity_poly.type
_entity_poly.pdbx_seq_one_letter_code
_entity_poly.pdbx_strand_id
1 'polypeptide(L)'
;MSLSSLCAFADIVIGSFSVVIGHRAKPRDAIVTKSYEDGVRSEQQLPLGGYKASGKLVSTQEASPTPRRARVHLIYCPSASASASASRKPPLQPCWFRELPLQHKQVVSIDEIIDEFESLTRDAGRVQQDTLRKILELNADAEYLNHFNLDRRTDSKSFKSCIPLCVHSDIESYIQRIADGDNSLVLTGKPIASLSVSSGTTQGKPKFLPFNDELLESTVQIFRTSYAFRNREYPMGNGKTLQFVYGSKQVYTQGGILATTATTNLYRSWRFKEAMNDIMSQCCSPDEVIFGPDFHQSLYCHLLCGLIYSDEVQLVFSPFAHSLVHAFHTLEEVWEDLCADIRDGVLSKRVTTPSIRQAVSKILRPNPDLASSIYNKCQNLSSWYGVIPALWPNAKYIYGIMTGSMEPYLKKLRHYAGHLPLMSADYGASEGWVGSNVNPTLPPEEATYAVLPNIAYFEFIPLEKPKGEEMENSSTIHYIESEPVGLTEVEVGKIYEVVITNFAGLYRYRLGDIVKIAGFHNLTPELQFICRRSLVLSINIDKNTEKDLQLAVEEAEKLLAAEKLEVVDFTSLVDKSSDPGHYVIFWELNSDNASDDVLSSCANSMDLAFVDAGYVGSRKIKTIGALELRVLRKGTFGQVMDHYLSLGGAVSQFKTPRFVSQSNSKVLQILSRNVTRSYFSTAYGL
;
A
#
# COMPACT_ATOMS: atom_id res chain seq x y z
N MET A 1 32.56 -29.02 -53.97
CA MET A 1 32.94 -28.79 -52.57
C MET A 1 31.71 -28.26 -51.88
N SER A 2 31.03 -29.14 -51.15
CA SER A 2 29.64 -29.02 -50.71
C SER A 2 29.56 -28.98 -49.18
N LEU A 3 28.73 -28.11 -48.65
CA LEU A 3 28.18 -28.20 -47.30
C LEU A 3 26.69 -28.45 -47.46
N SER A 4 26.27 -29.64 -47.04
CA SER A 4 24.93 -30.20 -47.18
C SER A 4 24.50 -30.83 -45.86
N SER A 5 23.18 -30.77 -45.64
CA SER A 5 22.32 -31.55 -44.73
C SER A 5 21.94 -30.84 -43.42
N LEU A 6 20.71 -30.34 -43.24
CA LEU A 6 19.33 -30.92 -43.21
C LEU A 6 18.97 -31.69 -41.91
N CYS A 7 17.85 -31.23 -41.34
CA CYS A 7 16.77 -31.95 -40.62
C CYS A 7 16.90 -32.32 -39.13
N ALA A 8 16.19 -31.53 -38.30
CA ALA A 8 14.90 -31.84 -37.65
C ALA A 8 14.76 -32.86 -36.49
N PHE A 9 13.84 -32.48 -35.57
CA PHE A 9 13.04 -33.23 -34.57
C PHE A 9 13.50 -33.35 -33.09
N ALA A 10 12.91 -32.48 -32.26
CA ALA A 10 11.95 -32.71 -31.14
C ALA A 10 12.23 -33.64 -29.94
N ASP A 11 11.61 -33.21 -28.82
CA ASP A 11 11.19 -33.91 -27.58
C ASP A 11 12.16 -33.94 -26.36
N ILE A 12 11.88 -33.19 -25.28
CA ILE A 12 11.03 -33.50 -24.08
C ILE A 12 11.74 -34.54 -23.17
N VAL A 13 11.93 -34.46 -21.85
CA VAL A 13 11.55 -33.59 -20.71
C VAL A 13 12.28 -34.16 -19.46
N ILE A 14 12.48 -33.33 -18.41
CA ILE A 14 12.79 -33.65 -16.99
C ILE A 14 14.16 -34.26 -16.62
N GLY A 15 14.89 -33.55 -15.75
CA GLY A 15 16.01 -34.06 -14.98
C GLY A 15 16.17 -33.31 -13.66
N SER A 16 15.49 -33.81 -12.62
CA SER A 16 15.67 -33.43 -11.22
C SER A 16 17.08 -33.79 -10.74
N PHE A 17 17.78 -32.86 -10.10
CA PHE A 17 19.07 -33.11 -9.46
C PHE A 17 18.88 -33.76 -8.08
N SER A 18 19.54 -34.89 -7.86
CA SER A 18 19.90 -35.39 -6.52
C SER A 18 21.34 -35.85 -6.52
N VAL A 19 22.01 -35.48 -5.44
CA VAL A 19 23.46 -35.50 -5.22
C VAL A 19 23.99 -36.93 -5.04
N VAL A 20 25.14 -37.17 -5.67
CA VAL A 20 25.92 -38.42 -5.65
C VAL A 20 26.77 -38.50 -4.38
N ILE A 21 26.71 -39.62 -3.65
CA ILE A 21 27.82 -40.09 -2.80
C ILE A 21 28.05 -41.58 -3.08
N GLY A 22 29.32 -41.93 -3.30
CA GLY A 22 29.79 -43.12 -3.99
C GLY A 22 29.74 -44.46 -3.25
N HIS A 23 29.80 -45.51 -4.07
CA HIS A 23 29.88 -46.94 -3.75
C HIS A 23 31.14 -47.37 -2.97
N ARG A 24 31.01 -48.44 -2.16
CA ARG A 24 31.76 -49.70 -2.39
C ARG A 24 31.19 -50.92 -1.63
N ALA A 25 30.92 -51.97 -2.42
CA ALA A 25 31.29 -53.38 -2.26
C ALA A 25 30.50 -54.36 -1.34
N LYS A 26 29.62 -55.16 -1.99
CA LYS A 26 29.67 -56.65 -2.18
C LYS A 26 29.37 -57.62 -0.99
N PRO A 27 29.03 -58.92 -1.24
CA PRO A 27 27.63 -59.40 -1.37
C PRO A 27 27.32 -60.69 -0.56
N ARG A 28 26.08 -61.21 -0.68
CA ARG A 28 25.66 -62.63 -0.87
C ARG A 28 24.54 -63.18 0.02
N ASP A 29 23.70 -63.97 -0.68
CA ASP A 29 22.90 -65.13 -0.26
C ASP A 29 21.65 -64.88 0.62
N ALA A 30 20.50 -65.53 0.46
CA ALA A 30 19.96 -66.49 -0.50
C ALA A 30 18.50 -66.83 -0.12
N ILE A 31 17.68 -67.23 -1.12
CA ILE A 31 16.60 -68.24 -1.09
C ILE A 31 15.28 -67.92 -0.33
N VAL A 32 14.13 -67.67 -0.99
CA VAL A 32 13.10 -68.52 -1.69
C VAL A 32 11.90 -68.92 -0.80
N THR A 33 10.69 -68.69 -1.36
CA THR A 33 9.34 -69.38 -1.27
C THR A 33 8.22 -68.44 -0.78
N LYS A 34 7.29 -67.97 -1.64
CA LYS A 34 6.00 -68.57 -2.16
C LYS A 34 5.08 -69.05 -1.02
N SER A 35 3.77 -68.76 -0.94
CA SER A 35 2.67 -68.67 -1.94
C SER A 35 1.41 -68.07 -1.23
N TYR A 36 0.56 -67.26 -1.89
CA TYR A 36 -0.81 -67.57 -2.41
C TYR A 36 -1.77 -68.20 -1.36
N GLU A 37 -3.05 -67.82 -1.15
CA GLU A 37 -4.12 -67.42 -2.08
C GLU A 37 -5.39 -66.97 -1.30
N ASP A 38 -6.13 -66.00 -1.88
CA ASP A 38 -7.59 -65.76 -1.95
C ASP A 38 -8.60 -65.77 -0.76
N GLY A 39 -9.57 -64.82 -0.86
CA GLY A 39 -11.00 -65.23 -0.75
C GLY A 39 -12.02 -64.42 0.07
N VAL A 40 -12.40 -63.21 -0.38
CA VAL A 40 -13.80 -62.74 -0.65
C VAL A 40 -14.94 -62.76 0.44
N ARG A 41 -15.60 -61.56 0.56
CA ARG A 41 -17.05 -61.21 0.77
C ARG A 41 -17.67 -60.81 2.15
N SER A 42 -18.07 -59.52 2.16
CA SER A 42 -19.41 -58.90 2.41
C SER A 42 -20.12 -58.89 3.79
N GLU A 43 -20.34 -57.64 4.24
CA GLU A 43 -21.58 -56.97 4.70
C GLU A 43 -22.23 -57.15 6.10
N GLN A 44 -22.46 -55.96 6.70
CA GLN A 44 -23.61 -55.46 7.49
C GLN A 44 -23.85 -55.90 8.96
N GLN A 45 -23.82 -54.94 9.91
CA GLN A 45 -25.00 -54.39 10.63
C GLN A 45 -24.64 -53.53 11.88
N LEU A 46 -25.36 -52.41 12.03
CA LEU A 46 -25.60 -51.54 13.22
C LEU A 46 -26.39 -52.30 14.34
N PRO A 47 -26.64 -51.80 15.59
CA PRO A 47 -26.97 -50.40 15.95
C PRO A 47 -26.58 -49.86 17.36
N LEU A 48 -27.07 -48.63 17.59
CA LEU A 48 -26.97 -47.68 18.70
C LEU A 48 -27.66 -48.05 20.03
N GLY A 49 -27.27 -47.37 21.12
CA GLY A 49 -28.11 -47.12 22.30
C GLY A 49 -27.37 -46.34 23.41
N GLY A 50 -27.89 -45.17 23.82
CA GLY A 50 -27.35 -44.33 24.90
C GLY A 50 -28.36 -44.06 26.02
N TYR A 51 -27.93 -43.46 27.14
CA TYR A 51 -28.79 -42.78 28.13
C TYR A 51 -28.02 -41.70 28.92
N LYS A 52 -28.70 -40.57 29.17
CA LYS A 52 -28.33 -39.44 30.06
C LYS A 52 -29.11 -39.54 31.37
N ALA A 53 -28.58 -39.02 32.50
CA ALA A 53 -29.09 -37.82 33.21
C ALA A 53 -28.63 -37.65 34.69
N SER A 54 -28.21 -36.41 35.00
CA SER A 54 -28.50 -35.55 36.19
C SER A 54 -28.13 -35.89 37.65
N GLY A 55 -27.48 -34.92 38.34
CA GLY A 55 -28.05 -34.28 39.55
C GLY A 55 -27.26 -34.33 40.88
N LYS A 56 -26.81 -33.15 41.37
CA LYS A 56 -26.03 -32.81 42.58
C LYS A 56 -26.67 -33.10 43.96
N LEU A 57 -25.84 -33.31 45.02
CA LEU A 57 -25.76 -32.53 46.30
C LEU A 57 -24.70 -33.08 47.32
N VAL A 58 -23.70 -32.25 47.67
CA VAL A 58 -23.14 -31.81 49.02
C VAL A 58 -23.27 -32.78 50.25
N SER A 59 -22.36 -33.03 51.21
CA SER A 59 -21.17 -32.35 51.83
C SER A 59 -20.21 -33.29 52.62
N THR A 60 -18.97 -32.79 52.91
CA THR A 60 -18.08 -32.96 54.11
C THR A 60 -17.51 -34.36 54.48
N GLN A 61 -16.25 -34.60 54.90
CA GLN A 61 -15.19 -33.76 55.52
C GLN A 61 -13.80 -34.48 55.51
N GLU A 62 -12.70 -33.69 55.49
CA GLU A 62 -11.31 -33.90 56.03
C GLU A 62 -10.40 -35.05 55.48
N ALA A 63 -9.07 -34.93 55.29
CA ALA A 63 -8.02 -34.05 55.84
C ALA A 63 -6.79 -33.86 54.89
N SER A 64 -5.98 -32.83 55.16
CA SER A 64 -4.78 -32.31 54.44
C SER A 64 -3.42 -32.97 54.84
N PRO A 65 -2.24 -32.64 54.24
CA PRO A 65 -1.49 -31.39 54.55
C PRO A 65 -0.68 -30.71 53.40
N THR A 66 -0.26 -29.45 53.62
CA THR A 66 0.52 -28.53 52.72
C THR A 66 1.72 -27.88 53.45
N PRO A 67 2.67 -27.24 52.72
CA PRO A 67 3.28 -25.96 53.13
C PRO A 67 3.51 -25.00 51.93
N ARG A 68 3.78 -23.68 51.99
CA ARG A 68 3.76 -22.56 52.96
C ARG A 68 3.84 -21.26 52.10
N ARG A 69 3.12 -20.18 52.49
CA ARG A 69 3.25 -18.80 51.97
C ARG A 69 3.69 -17.89 53.14
N ALA A 70 4.56 -16.92 52.88
CA ALA A 70 4.96 -15.91 53.86
C ALA A 70 4.30 -14.54 53.56
N ARG A 71 3.77 -13.92 54.62
CA ARG A 71 3.44 -12.49 54.75
C ARG A 71 4.34 -11.92 55.85
N VAL A 72 4.73 -10.65 55.77
CA VAL A 72 5.30 -9.90 56.90
C VAL A 72 4.53 -8.58 57.06
N HIS A 73 4.16 -8.29 58.31
CA HIS A 73 3.54 -7.07 58.81
C HIS A 73 4.59 -6.19 59.52
N LEU A 74 4.35 -4.87 59.49
CA LEU A 74 5.00 -3.78 60.23
C LEU A 74 4.75 -3.83 61.75
N ILE A 75 5.77 -3.54 62.57
CA ILE A 75 5.68 -2.89 63.92
C ILE A 75 6.94 -2.01 64.16
N TYR A 76 6.80 -1.00 65.02
CA TYR A 76 7.50 0.29 65.17
C TYR A 76 8.39 0.41 66.45
N CYS A 77 9.23 1.46 66.50
CA CYS A 77 9.90 2.17 67.64
C CYS A 77 11.19 1.59 68.32
N PRO A 78 12.05 2.39 69.01
CA PRO A 78 12.35 3.85 68.97
C PRO A 78 13.88 4.23 69.00
N SER A 79 14.13 5.54 69.02
CA SER A 79 15.34 6.41 69.04
C SER A 79 16.53 6.12 69.99
N ALA A 80 17.77 6.51 69.59
CA ALA A 80 18.56 7.64 70.16
C ALA A 80 20.06 7.71 69.73
N SER A 81 20.53 8.93 69.39
CA SER A 81 21.90 9.54 69.50
C SER A 81 23.13 8.88 68.85
N ALA A 82 24.17 9.55 68.32
CA ALA A 82 24.49 10.94 67.95
C ALA A 82 25.87 10.98 67.22
N SER A 83 26.09 12.00 66.38
CA SER A 83 27.38 12.55 65.87
C SER A 83 28.18 11.67 64.86
N ALA A 84 28.86 12.16 63.81
CA ALA A 84 29.17 13.50 63.30
C ALA A 84 29.55 13.45 61.79
N SER A 85 29.41 14.62 61.14
CA SER A 85 30.12 15.14 59.95
C SER A 85 30.20 14.35 58.64
N ALA A 86 29.49 14.81 57.60
CA ALA A 86 30.07 15.48 56.42
C ALA A 86 29.02 15.64 55.29
N SER A 87 28.97 16.84 54.73
CA SER A 87 27.98 17.41 53.81
C SER A 87 27.67 16.58 52.55
N ARG A 88 26.38 16.29 52.32
CA ARG A 88 25.83 15.87 51.01
C ARG A 88 24.67 16.78 50.60
N LYS A 89 24.71 17.14 49.32
CA LYS A 89 23.77 17.93 48.51
C LYS A 89 22.31 17.40 48.62
N PRO A 90 21.30 18.26 48.44
CA PRO A 90 19.89 17.88 48.59
C PRO A 90 19.45 16.83 47.54
N PRO A 91 18.51 15.94 47.89
CA PRO A 91 17.98 14.94 46.98
C PRO A 91 17.08 15.59 45.90
N LEU A 92 17.22 15.09 44.68
CA LEU A 92 16.46 15.48 43.50
C LEU A 92 14.95 15.31 43.74
N GLN A 93 14.21 16.41 43.69
CA GLN A 93 12.75 16.40 43.58
C GLN A 93 12.33 15.86 42.21
N PRO A 94 11.17 15.17 42.10
CA PRO A 94 10.54 14.89 40.82
C PRO A 94 10.03 16.21 40.25
N CYS A 95 10.58 16.65 39.13
CA CYS A 95 10.12 17.84 38.43
C CYS A 95 8.72 17.59 37.84
N TRP A 96 7.73 18.18 38.49
CA TRP A 96 6.39 18.38 37.95
C TRP A 96 6.46 19.27 36.70
N PHE A 97 5.54 19.01 35.76
CA PHE A 97 5.25 19.77 34.55
C PHE A 97 5.62 21.26 34.68
N ARG A 98 6.68 21.65 33.98
CA ARG A 98 6.89 23.05 33.63
C ARG A 98 5.99 23.29 32.43
N GLU A 99 4.94 24.09 32.60
CA GLU A 99 4.25 24.71 31.47
C GLU A 99 5.32 25.42 30.64
N LEU A 100 5.59 24.88 29.45
CA LEU A 100 6.40 25.55 28.45
C LEU A 100 5.63 26.84 28.09
N PRO A 101 6.29 28.01 28.09
CA PRO A 101 5.64 29.21 27.62
C PRO A 101 5.15 28.96 26.20
N LEU A 102 3.90 29.36 25.91
CA LEU A 102 3.33 29.42 24.56
C LEU A 102 4.32 30.15 23.65
N GLN A 103 5.20 29.40 22.99
CA GLN A 103 6.04 29.94 21.95
C GLN A 103 5.08 30.42 20.86
N HIS A 104 5.21 31.68 20.49
CA HIS A 104 4.55 32.24 19.32
C HIS A 104 4.68 31.23 18.17
N LYS A 105 3.55 30.63 17.75
CA LYS A 105 3.49 29.75 16.58
C LYS A 105 4.03 30.54 15.39
N GLN A 106 5.25 30.25 14.99
CA GLN A 106 5.82 30.79 13.76
C GLN A 106 5.14 30.02 12.63
N VAL A 107 4.07 30.60 12.06
CA VAL A 107 3.44 30.05 10.86
C VAL A 107 4.52 30.00 9.79
N VAL A 108 4.81 28.81 9.26
CA VAL A 108 5.83 28.65 8.22
C VAL A 108 5.43 29.50 7.03
N SER A 109 6.34 30.36 6.56
CA SER A 109 6.08 31.21 5.40
C SER A 109 6.01 30.34 4.14
N ILE A 110 4.86 30.36 3.47
CA ILE A 110 4.63 29.61 2.22
C ILE A 110 5.59 30.07 1.14
N ASP A 111 5.84 31.38 1.06
CA ASP A 111 6.75 31.96 0.08
C ASP A 111 8.20 31.50 0.33
N GLU A 112 8.62 31.37 1.60
CA GLU A 112 9.96 30.86 1.93
C GLU A 112 10.13 29.39 1.50
N ILE A 113 9.11 28.54 1.71
CA ILE A 113 9.15 27.14 1.26
C ILE A 113 9.26 27.07 -0.28
N ILE A 114 8.45 27.88 -0.98
CA ILE A 114 8.48 27.92 -2.45
C ILE A 114 9.84 28.43 -2.93
N ASP A 115 10.36 29.51 -2.34
CA ASP A 115 11.69 30.06 -2.69
C ASP A 115 12.83 29.06 -2.45
N GLU A 116 12.76 28.28 -1.37
CA GLU A 116 13.70 27.18 -1.13
C GLU A 116 13.62 26.15 -2.26
N PHE A 117 12.42 25.70 -2.62
CA PHE A 117 12.20 24.78 -3.73
C PHE A 117 12.68 25.34 -5.08
N GLU A 118 12.38 26.60 -5.39
CA GLU A 118 12.86 27.30 -6.58
C GLU A 118 14.40 27.33 -6.62
N SER A 119 15.05 27.63 -5.49
CA SER A 119 16.51 27.63 -5.39
C SER A 119 17.10 26.24 -5.64
N LEU A 120 16.48 25.19 -5.11
CA LEU A 120 16.93 23.80 -5.29
C LEU A 120 16.80 23.34 -6.74
N THR A 121 15.73 23.75 -7.43
CA THR A 121 15.42 23.28 -8.79
C THR A 121 16.14 24.07 -9.90
N ARG A 122 16.60 25.30 -9.63
CA ARG A 122 17.42 26.09 -10.58
C ARG A 122 18.80 25.52 -10.84
N ASP A 123 19.34 24.72 -9.92
CA ASP A 123 20.64 24.05 -10.05
C ASP A 123 20.55 22.59 -9.60
N ALA A 124 19.52 21.90 -10.08
CA ALA A 124 19.19 20.53 -9.68
C ALA A 124 20.36 19.55 -9.88
N GLY A 125 21.18 19.77 -10.92
CA GLY A 125 22.36 18.94 -11.21
C GLY A 125 23.43 19.04 -10.13
N ARG A 126 23.80 20.26 -9.70
CA ARG A 126 24.73 20.45 -8.58
C ARG A 126 24.15 19.93 -7.28
N VAL A 127 22.86 20.22 -7.00
CA VAL A 127 22.19 19.74 -5.77
C VAL A 127 22.21 18.21 -5.69
N GLN A 128 22.02 17.50 -6.81
CA GLN A 128 22.15 16.04 -6.85
C GLN A 128 23.57 15.55 -6.53
N GLN A 129 24.60 16.22 -7.03
CA GLN A 129 26.00 15.89 -6.71
C GLN A 129 26.30 16.11 -5.23
N ASP A 130 25.84 17.23 -4.67
CA ASP A 130 25.99 17.56 -3.25
C ASP A 130 25.22 16.56 -2.36
N THR A 131 24.03 16.15 -2.79
CA THR A 131 23.19 15.18 -2.09
C THR A 131 23.82 13.80 -2.08
N LEU A 132 24.33 13.33 -3.22
CA LEU A 132 25.06 12.06 -3.29
C LEU A 132 26.29 12.10 -2.38
N ARG A 133 27.08 13.19 -2.45
CA ARG A 133 28.24 13.37 -1.57
C ARG A 133 27.84 13.27 -0.10
N LYS A 134 26.78 13.98 0.32
CA LYS A 134 26.27 13.93 1.70
C LYS A 134 25.86 12.51 2.11
N ILE A 135 25.13 11.79 1.26
CA ILE A 135 24.74 10.40 1.53
C ILE A 135 25.99 9.52 1.73
N LEU A 136 26.97 9.62 0.83
CA LEU A 136 28.18 8.80 0.85
C LEU A 136 29.11 9.16 2.02
N GLU A 137 29.18 10.43 2.43
CA GLU A 137 29.93 10.86 3.62
C GLU A 137 29.28 10.34 4.90
N LEU A 138 27.95 10.45 5.02
CA LEU A 138 27.20 9.96 6.17
C LEU A 138 27.28 8.44 6.32
N ASN A 139 27.39 7.73 5.20
CA ASN A 139 27.41 6.27 5.17
C ASN A 139 28.79 5.69 4.85
N ALA A 140 29.86 6.49 4.92
CA ALA A 140 31.21 6.11 4.47
C ALA A 140 31.75 4.83 5.13
N ASP A 141 31.30 4.55 6.36
CA ASP A 141 31.71 3.37 7.15
C ASP A 141 30.71 2.20 7.04
N ALA A 142 29.68 2.31 6.19
CA ALA A 142 28.72 1.23 5.99
C ALA A 142 29.40 0.01 5.34
N GLU A 143 29.14 -1.17 5.91
CA GLU A 143 29.66 -2.45 5.41
C GLU A 143 29.34 -2.64 3.92
N TYR A 144 28.12 -2.30 3.49
CA TYR A 144 27.71 -2.40 2.09
C TYR A 144 28.60 -1.58 1.15
N LEU A 145 28.93 -0.33 1.48
CA LEU A 145 29.79 0.51 0.63
C LEU A 145 31.24 0.01 0.62
N ASN A 146 31.71 -0.52 1.75
CA ASN A 146 33.03 -1.13 1.86
C ASN A 146 33.12 -2.45 1.07
N HIS A 147 32.06 -3.26 1.06
CA HIS A 147 31.98 -4.50 0.28
C HIS A 147 32.24 -4.24 -1.22
N PHE A 148 31.73 -3.12 -1.75
CA PHE A 148 31.92 -2.72 -3.13
C PHE A 148 33.16 -1.84 -3.37
N ASN A 149 34.07 -1.76 -2.40
CA ASN A 149 35.34 -1.02 -2.48
C ASN A 149 35.16 0.43 -2.94
N LEU A 150 34.14 1.13 -2.43
CA LEU A 150 33.96 2.55 -2.73
C LEU A 150 35.04 3.41 -2.05
N ASP A 151 35.70 2.89 -1.01
CA ASP A 151 36.83 3.49 -0.28
C ASP A 151 36.61 4.97 0.08
N ARG A 152 35.42 5.28 0.60
CA ARG A 152 34.99 6.64 0.98
C ARG A 152 35.03 7.67 -0.17
N ARG A 153 35.10 7.24 -1.43
CA ARG A 153 34.93 8.13 -2.58
C ARG A 153 33.48 8.61 -2.65
N THR A 154 33.31 9.89 -2.90
CA THR A 154 32.00 10.58 -2.85
C THR A 154 31.56 11.14 -4.20
N ASP A 155 32.35 10.93 -5.26
CA ASP A 155 32.03 11.39 -6.61
C ASP A 155 31.11 10.40 -7.35
N SER A 156 30.24 10.95 -8.19
CA SER A 156 29.24 10.17 -8.94
C SER A 156 29.87 9.13 -9.88
N LYS A 157 31.05 9.41 -10.47
CA LYS A 157 31.70 8.49 -11.40
C LYS A 157 32.17 7.23 -10.68
N SER A 158 32.90 7.40 -9.58
CA SER A 158 33.31 6.27 -8.72
C SER A 158 32.10 5.51 -8.22
N PHE A 159 31.08 6.21 -7.72
CA PHE A 159 29.85 5.60 -7.21
C PHE A 159 29.17 4.71 -8.26
N LYS A 160 28.93 5.22 -9.46
CA LYS A 160 28.30 4.47 -10.56
C LYS A 160 29.15 3.29 -11.03
N SER A 161 30.49 3.39 -10.96
CA SER A 161 31.39 2.32 -11.37
C SER A 161 31.55 1.19 -10.36
N CYS A 162 31.41 1.49 -9.06
CA CYS A 162 31.62 0.53 -7.98
C CYS A 162 30.32 -0.10 -7.48
N ILE A 163 29.27 0.72 -7.33
CA ILE A 163 28.01 0.29 -6.73
C ILE A 163 27.08 -0.22 -7.85
N PRO A 164 26.63 -1.48 -7.79
CA PRO A 164 25.71 -2.03 -8.79
C PRO A 164 24.30 -1.50 -8.59
N LEU A 165 23.50 -1.53 -9.66
CA LEU A 165 22.04 -1.48 -9.53
C LEU A 165 21.57 -2.67 -8.69
N CYS A 166 20.63 -2.44 -7.78
CA CYS A 166 20.09 -3.52 -6.94
C CYS A 166 18.57 -3.52 -6.90
N VAL A 167 18.01 -4.69 -6.59
CA VAL A 167 16.62 -4.88 -6.19
C VAL A 167 16.57 -5.37 -4.74
N HIS A 168 15.36 -5.45 -4.17
CA HIS A 168 15.19 -5.83 -2.75
C HIS A 168 15.86 -7.15 -2.37
N SER A 169 15.80 -8.18 -3.23
CA SER A 169 16.42 -9.48 -2.95
C SER A 169 17.94 -9.41 -2.78
N ASP A 170 18.61 -8.44 -3.40
CA ASP A 170 20.07 -8.31 -3.33
C ASP A 170 20.52 -7.75 -1.98
N ILE A 171 19.65 -7.01 -1.29
CA ILE A 171 19.91 -6.38 0.01
C ILE A 171 19.17 -7.02 1.18
N GLU A 172 18.33 -8.03 0.92
CA GLU A 172 17.49 -8.68 1.92
C GLU A 172 18.31 -9.26 3.08
N SER A 173 19.50 -9.83 2.79
CA SER A 173 20.39 -10.39 3.81
C SER A 173 20.95 -9.33 4.78
N TYR A 174 21.30 -8.15 4.27
CA TYR A 174 21.76 -7.02 5.08
C TYR A 174 20.62 -6.49 5.97
N ILE A 175 19.41 -6.36 5.41
CA ILE A 175 18.23 -5.90 6.14
C ILE A 175 17.83 -6.91 7.22
N GLN A 176 17.94 -8.21 6.93
CA GLN A 176 17.63 -9.26 7.91
C GLN A 176 18.60 -9.22 9.10
N ARG A 177 19.89 -8.99 8.87
CA ARG A 177 20.86 -8.81 9.97
C ARG A 177 20.48 -7.65 10.89
N ILE A 178 20.11 -6.51 10.30
CA ILE A 178 19.60 -5.36 11.07
C ILE A 178 18.36 -5.78 11.87
N ALA A 179 17.39 -6.44 11.22
CA ALA A 179 16.18 -6.92 11.88
C ALA A 179 16.48 -7.90 13.03
N ASP A 180 17.54 -8.69 12.94
CA ASP A 180 17.97 -9.65 13.97
C ASP A 180 18.80 -8.99 15.10
N GLY A 181 19.08 -7.69 15.01
CA GLY A 181 19.69 -6.90 16.08
C GLY A 181 21.18 -6.63 15.88
N ASP A 182 21.69 -6.78 14.65
CA ASP A 182 23.04 -6.37 14.29
C ASP A 182 23.16 -4.83 14.39
N ASN A 183 23.89 -4.37 15.41
CA ASN A 183 24.13 -2.95 15.68
C ASN A 183 25.35 -2.39 14.93
N SER A 184 25.99 -3.19 14.06
CA SER A 184 27.04 -2.68 13.18
C SER A 184 26.48 -1.73 12.12
N LEU A 185 27.34 -0.93 11.47
CA LEU A 185 26.96 -0.02 10.40
C LEU A 185 26.74 -0.81 9.11
N VAL A 186 25.66 -1.57 9.01
CA VAL A 186 25.44 -2.51 7.89
C VAL A 186 25.17 -1.76 6.57
N LEU A 187 24.09 -0.96 6.54
CA LEU A 187 23.65 -0.23 5.35
C LEU A 187 23.88 1.28 5.45
N THR A 188 23.94 1.84 6.65
CA THR A 188 24.04 3.29 6.88
C THR A 188 24.91 3.58 8.10
N GLY A 189 25.54 4.75 8.14
CA GLY A 189 26.26 5.26 9.31
C GLY A 189 25.35 5.84 10.39
N LYS A 190 24.03 5.85 10.17
CA LYS A 190 23.03 6.38 11.11
C LYS A 190 22.21 5.26 11.77
N PRO A 191 21.74 5.47 13.01
CA PRO A 191 20.83 4.51 13.64
C PRO A 191 19.55 4.31 12.83
N ILE A 192 19.12 3.06 12.70
CA ILE A 192 17.84 2.70 12.11
C ILE A 192 16.80 2.70 13.23
N ALA A 193 15.89 3.68 13.20
CA ALA A 193 14.88 3.86 14.24
C ALA A 193 13.75 2.81 14.15
N SER A 194 13.43 2.38 12.93
CA SER A 194 12.40 1.37 12.67
C SER A 194 12.59 0.76 11.27
N LEU A 195 11.84 -0.30 10.99
CA LEU A 195 11.73 -0.89 9.65
C LEU A 195 10.35 -0.60 9.08
N SER A 196 10.32 0.02 7.91
CA SER A 196 9.11 0.18 7.10
C SER A 196 8.78 -1.14 6.41
N VAL A 197 7.55 -1.63 6.61
CA VAL A 197 6.98 -2.76 5.88
C VAL A 197 6.34 -2.21 4.61
N SER A 198 6.89 -2.57 3.46
CA SER A 198 6.35 -2.18 2.15
C SER A 198 5.22 -3.10 1.71
N SER A 199 4.31 -2.57 0.89
CA SER A 199 3.20 -3.31 0.27
C SER A 199 3.69 -4.27 -0.83
N GLY A 200 4.89 -4.06 -1.38
CA GLY A 200 5.51 -4.98 -2.32
C GLY A 200 6.02 -6.22 -1.59
N THR A 201 5.68 -7.40 -2.07
CA THR A 201 6.19 -8.67 -1.52
C THR A 201 7.24 -9.27 -2.46
N THR A 202 8.31 -9.83 -1.89
CA THR A 202 9.24 -10.71 -2.62
C THR A 202 8.83 -12.13 -2.27
N GLN A 203 8.33 -12.90 -3.23
CA GLN A 203 7.89 -14.29 -3.00
C GLN A 203 6.86 -14.46 -1.86
N GLY A 204 5.97 -13.48 -1.68
CA GLY A 204 4.94 -13.50 -0.63
C GLY A 204 5.41 -13.08 0.78
N LYS A 205 6.68 -12.69 0.96
CA LYS A 205 7.17 -12.10 2.22
C LYS A 205 7.10 -10.57 2.19
N PRO A 206 6.74 -9.91 3.31
CA PRO A 206 6.78 -8.47 3.42
C PRO A 206 8.22 -7.95 3.27
N LYS A 207 8.42 -6.93 2.43
CA LYS A 207 9.71 -6.26 2.30
C LYS A 207 9.92 -5.31 3.48
N PHE A 208 10.96 -5.55 4.28
CA PHE A 208 11.45 -4.57 5.25
C PHE A 208 12.36 -3.56 4.56
N LEU A 209 12.28 -2.30 4.99
CA LEU A 209 13.08 -1.18 4.51
C LEU A 209 13.55 -0.34 5.70
N PRO A 210 14.85 0.00 5.80
CA PRO A 210 15.36 0.87 6.85
C PRO A 210 14.65 2.23 6.90
N PHE A 211 14.29 2.69 8.10
CA PHE A 211 13.74 4.01 8.35
C PHE A 211 14.51 4.73 9.47
N ASN A 212 15.04 5.91 9.17
CA ASN A 212 15.81 6.74 10.08
C ASN A 212 15.32 8.20 10.07
N ASP A 213 15.89 9.02 10.95
CA ASP A 213 15.53 10.43 11.11
C ASP A 213 15.79 11.27 9.85
N GLU A 214 16.80 10.93 9.04
CA GLU A 214 17.10 11.63 7.79
C GLU A 214 15.99 11.40 6.75
N LEU A 215 15.48 10.17 6.63
CA LEU A 215 14.31 9.89 5.78
C LEU A 215 13.04 10.58 6.26
N LEU A 216 12.85 10.71 7.58
CA LEU A 216 11.73 11.46 8.15
C LEU A 216 11.82 12.94 7.75
N GLU A 217 13.00 13.55 7.83
CA GLU A 217 13.21 14.96 7.46
C GLU A 217 12.93 15.20 5.97
N SER A 218 13.51 14.37 5.09
CA SER A 218 13.21 14.38 3.65
C SER A 218 11.71 14.25 3.36
N THR A 219 11.01 13.43 4.15
CA THR A 219 9.55 13.26 4.04
C THR A 219 8.81 14.54 4.45
N VAL A 220 9.17 15.13 5.59
CA VAL A 220 8.54 16.37 6.08
C VAL A 220 8.72 17.51 5.07
N GLN A 221 9.89 17.61 4.43
CA GLN A 221 10.15 18.61 3.39
C GLN A 221 9.19 18.45 2.20
N ILE A 222 8.99 17.23 1.68
CA ILE A 222 8.03 16.95 0.60
C ILE A 222 6.62 17.44 0.95
N PHE A 223 6.13 17.06 2.14
CA PHE A 223 4.78 17.47 2.56
C PHE A 223 4.65 18.99 2.72
N ARG A 224 5.70 19.68 3.19
CA ARG A 224 5.74 21.14 3.28
C ARG A 224 5.73 21.80 1.90
N THR A 225 6.58 21.34 0.99
CA THR A 225 6.64 21.85 -0.39
C THR A 225 5.30 21.68 -1.10
N SER A 226 4.77 20.46 -1.10
CA SER A 226 3.45 20.15 -1.68
C SER A 226 2.32 20.96 -1.06
N TYR A 227 2.33 21.14 0.27
CA TYR A 227 1.37 22.03 0.92
C TYR A 227 1.51 23.49 0.46
N ALA A 228 2.73 24.01 0.35
CA ALA A 228 2.96 25.41 -0.02
C ALA A 228 2.36 25.75 -1.40
N PHE A 229 2.60 24.91 -2.42
CA PHE A 229 2.01 25.07 -3.75
C PHE A 229 0.48 24.95 -3.72
N ARG A 230 -0.06 23.97 -2.99
CA ARG A 230 -1.50 23.81 -2.85
C ARG A 230 -2.17 24.97 -2.13
N ASN A 231 -1.55 25.48 -1.07
CA ASN A 231 -2.10 26.57 -0.28
C ASN A 231 -2.04 27.90 -1.04
N ARG A 232 -1.09 28.07 -1.98
CA ARG A 232 -1.07 29.21 -2.89
C ARG A 232 -2.32 29.25 -3.79
N GLU A 233 -2.74 28.11 -4.32
CA GLU A 233 -3.93 28.01 -5.18
C GLU A 233 -5.24 27.89 -4.40
N TYR A 234 -5.22 27.19 -3.28
CA TYR A 234 -6.37 26.92 -2.41
C TYR A 234 -6.04 27.31 -0.95
N PRO A 235 -6.08 28.61 -0.61
CA PRO A 235 -5.70 29.08 0.72
C PRO A 235 -6.53 28.44 1.84
N MET A 236 -5.83 27.81 2.77
CA MET A 236 -6.41 27.20 3.97
C MET A 236 -6.46 28.21 5.12
N GLY A 237 -7.49 28.08 5.96
CA GLY A 237 -7.61 28.81 7.21
C GLY A 237 -7.28 27.91 8.39
N ASN A 238 -7.67 28.32 9.60
CA ASN A 238 -7.52 27.51 10.81
C ASN A 238 -8.61 26.42 10.91
N GLY A 239 -8.70 25.58 9.89
CA GLY A 239 -9.64 24.46 9.80
C GLY A 239 -9.01 23.12 10.19
N LYS A 240 -9.81 22.06 10.02
CA LYS A 240 -9.43 20.66 10.24
C LYS A 240 -9.41 19.88 8.94
N THR A 241 -8.80 18.71 8.99
CA THR A 241 -8.76 17.73 7.92
C THR A 241 -9.56 16.48 8.31
N LEU A 242 -10.51 16.08 7.47
CA LEU A 242 -11.11 14.76 7.54
C LEU A 242 -10.15 13.77 6.88
N GLN A 243 -9.44 13.00 7.69
CA GLN A 243 -8.44 12.03 7.23
C GLN A 243 -8.93 10.61 7.45
N PHE A 244 -8.88 9.79 6.40
CA PHE A 244 -9.08 8.34 6.47
C PHE A 244 -7.71 7.66 6.45
N VAL A 245 -7.05 7.64 7.61
CA VAL A 245 -5.69 7.11 7.79
C VAL A 245 -5.72 6.02 8.85
N TYR A 246 -5.13 4.88 8.54
CA TYR A 246 -5.15 3.70 9.38
C TYR A 246 -3.72 3.29 9.73
N GLY A 247 -3.42 3.27 11.03
CA GLY A 247 -2.17 2.74 11.55
C GLY A 247 -2.10 1.22 11.38
N SER A 248 -0.94 0.72 10.98
CA SER A 248 -0.70 -0.72 10.89
C SER A 248 -0.38 -1.32 12.24
N LYS A 249 -0.47 -2.65 12.31
CA LYS A 249 0.08 -3.42 13.43
C LYS A 249 1.56 -3.08 13.62
N GLN A 250 1.93 -2.91 14.88
CA GLN A 250 3.30 -2.64 15.31
C GLN A 250 3.90 -3.93 15.85
N VAL A 251 4.97 -4.40 15.22
CA VAL A 251 5.62 -5.68 15.57
C VAL A 251 7.09 -5.40 15.84
N TYR A 252 7.67 -6.02 16.85
CA TYR A 252 9.11 -5.98 17.07
C TYR A 252 9.78 -7.17 16.39
N THR A 253 10.88 -6.92 15.69
CA THR A 253 11.73 -7.96 15.11
C THR A 253 12.45 -8.75 16.21
N GLN A 254 13.15 -9.82 15.84
CA GLN A 254 13.96 -10.59 16.80
C GLN A 254 15.02 -9.72 17.49
N GLY A 255 15.61 -8.78 16.75
CA GLY A 255 16.55 -7.79 17.27
C GLY A 255 15.93 -6.65 18.09
N GLY A 256 14.61 -6.65 18.31
CA GLY A 256 13.93 -5.61 19.05
C GLY A 256 13.70 -4.31 18.28
N ILE A 257 13.84 -4.30 16.95
CA ILE A 257 13.55 -3.13 16.11
C ILE A 257 12.05 -3.11 15.79
N LEU A 258 11.43 -1.94 15.86
CA LEU A 258 10.02 -1.78 15.50
C LEU A 258 9.83 -1.89 13.98
N ALA A 259 8.97 -2.80 13.55
CA ALA A 259 8.54 -3.00 12.17
C ALA A 259 7.05 -2.67 12.00
N THR A 260 6.74 -1.84 11.00
CA THR A 260 5.40 -1.26 10.76
C THR A 260 5.36 -0.58 9.38
N THR A 261 4.21 -0.15 8.87
CA THR A 261 4.19 0.60 7.59
C THR A 261 4.86 1.97 7.69
N ALA A 262 5.37 2.48 6.57
CA ALA A 262 5.96 3.82 6.48
C ALA A 262 4.97 4.91 6.95
N THR A 263 3.69 4.82 6.58
CA THR A 263 2.66 5.74 7.07
C THR A 263 2.56 5.71 8.60
N THR A 264 2.60 4.53 9.22
CA THR A 264 2.56 4.43 10.69
C THR A 264 3.82 4.99 11.34
N ASN A 265 5.00 4.82 10.72
CA ASN A 265 6.24 5.47 11.14
C ASN A 265 6.11 7.00 11.18
N LEU A 266 5.47 7.60 10.16
CA LEU A 266 5.23 9.04 10.11
C LEU A 266 4.23 9.49 11.19
N TYR A 267 3.04 8.88 11.22
CA TYR A 267 1.96 9.35 12.12
C TYR A 267 2.26 9.14 13.60
N ARG A 268 3.20 8.25 13.97
CA ARG A 268 3.66 8.16 15.38
C ARG A 268 4.69 9.21 15.74
N SER A 269 5.37 9.79 14.76
CA SER A 269 6.48 10.71 14.99
C SER A 269 5.96 12.06 15.47
N TRP A 270 6.45 12.51 16.63
CA TRP A 270 6.09 13.82 17.17
C TRP A 270 6.54 14.96 16.24
N ARG A 271 7.70 14.83 15.59
CA ARG A 271 8.20 15.82 14.61
C ARG A 271 7.27 15.92 13.40
N PHE A 272 6.76 14.79 12.92
CA PHE A 272 5.77 14.79 11.84
C PHE A 272 4.46 15.46 12.28
N LYS A 273 3.96 15.15 13.48
CA LYS A 273 2.75 15.80 14.02
C LYS A 273 2.92 17.32 14.16
N GLU A 274 4.07 17.78 14.65
CA GLU A 274 4.40 19.20 14.73
C GLU A 274 4.41 19.84 13.34
N ALA A 275 5.11 19.24 12.38
CA ALA A 275 5.13 19.73 11.00
C ALA A 275 3.74 19.77 10.36
N MET A 276 2.89 18.77 10.60
CA MET A 276 1.50 18.75 10.09
C MET A 276 0.63 19.83 10.74
N ASN A 277 0.88 20.17 12.01
CA ASN A 277 0.21 21.29 12.67
C ASN A 277 0.64 22.64 12.07
N ASP A 278 1.91 22.78 11.71
CA ASP A 278 2.45 24.01 11.10
C ASP A 278 1.83 24.29 9.73
N ILE A 279 1.54 23.24 8.96
CA ILE A 279 0.88 23.33 7.64
C ILE A 279 -0.66 23.22 7.71
N MET A 280 -1.25 23.50 8.88
CA MET A 280 -2.72 23.56 9.08
C MET A 280 -3.47 22.27 8.72
N SER A 281 -2.82 21.10 8.84
CA SER A 281 -3.38 19.78 8.51
C SER A 281 -3.83 19.02 9.77
N GLN A 282 -4.57 19.68 10.66
CA GLN A 282 -5.01 19.09 11.92
C GLN A 282 -6.11 18.05 11.68
N CYS A 283 -5.86 16.80 12.05
CA CYS A 283 -6.84 15.72 11.88
C CYS A 283 -8.07 15.89 12.79
N CYS A 284 -9.26 15.58 12.25
CA CYS A 284 -10.51 15.52 13.04
C CYS A 284 -10.52 14.35 14.04
N SER A 285 -9.78 13.30 13.73
CA SER A 285 -9.85 12.01 14.44
C SER A 285 -8.75 11.90 15.49
N PRO A 286 -9.07 11.44 16.71
CA PRO A 286 -8.07 11.12 17.72
C PRO A 286 -7.09 10.04 17.26
N ASP A 287 -5.89 10.02 17.86
CA ASP A 287 -4.88 8.98 17.61
C ASP A 287 -5.44 7.57 17.85
N GLU A 288 -6.31 7.39 18.85
CA GLU A 288 -6.91 6.08 19.14
C GLU A 288 -7.80 5.57 18.00
N VAL A 289 -8.37 6.46 17.19
CA VAL A 289 -9.11 6.11 15.97
C VAL A 289 -8.14 5.73 14.86
N ILE A 290 -7.09 6.53 14.64
CA ILE A 290 -6.07 6.28 13.61
C ILE A 290 -5.36 4.94 13.85
N PHE A 291 -4.95 4.68 15.09
CA PHE A 291 -4.26 3.45 15.50
C PHE A 291 -5.22 2.38 16.05
N GLY A 292 -6.50 2.49 15.71
CA GLY A 292 -7.52 1.51 16.09
C GLY A 292 -7.21 0.12 15.53
N PRO A 293 -7.40 -0.96 16.31
CA PRO A 293 -7.09 -2.32 15.87
C PRO A 293 -8.12 -2.89 14.88
N ASP A 294 -9.31 -2.28 14.82
CA ASP A 294 -10.41 -2.70 13.96
C ASP A 294 -10.68 -1.61 12.91
N PHE A 295 -10.53 -1.98 11.64
CA PHE A 295 -10.68 -1.08 10.51
C PHE A 295 -12.09 -0.48 10.42
N HIS A 296 -13.13 -1.31 10.49
CA HIS A 296 -14.51 -0.85 10.31
C HIS A 296 -14.94 0.09 11.44
N GLN A 297 -14.52 -0.19 12.67
CA GLN A 297 -14.74 0.69 13.81
C GLN A 297 -14.00 2.02 13.65
N SER A 298 -12.76 1.98 13.15
CA SER A 298 -11.95 3.19 12.91
C SER A 298 -12.55 4.04 11.80
N LEU A 299 -12.96 3.42 10.68
CA LEU A 299 -13.64 4.09 9.57
C LEU A 299 -14.94 4.76 10.03
N TYR A 300 -15.78 4.05 10.77
CA TYR A 300 -17.01 4.64 11.34
C TYR A 300 -16.70 5.85 12.21
N CYS A 301 -15.66 5.75 13.05
CA CYS A 301 -15.26 6.86 13.92
C CYS A 301 -14.62 8.02 13.14
N HIS A 302 -13.89 7.78 12.05
CA HIS A 302 -13.40 8.85 11.16
C HIS A 302 -14.57 9.64 10.57
N LEU A 303 -15.60 8.95 10.05
CA LEU A 303 -16.81 9.59 9.55
C LEU A 303 -17.52 10.38 10.65
N LEU A 304 -17.71 9.79 11.84
CA LEU A 304 -18.33 10.45 12.97
C LEU A 304 -17.57 11.71 13.41
N CYS A 305 -16.25 11.63 13.54
CA CYS A 305 -15.41 12.79 13.87
C CYS A 305 -15.50 13.87 12.80
N GLY A 306 -15.49 13.48 11.52
CA GLY A 306 -15.68 14.40 10.40
C GLY A 306 -17.01 15.15 10.47
N LEU A 307 -18.10 14.45 10.81
CA LEU A 307 -19.42 15.06 10.95
C LEU A 307 -19.54 15.97 12.18
N ILE A 308 -18.93 15.60 13.31
CA ILE A 308 -18.87 16.45 14.52
C ILE A 308 -18.21 17.80 14.21
N TYR A 309 -17.16 17.78 13.38
CA TYR A 309 -16.42 18.97 12.98
C TYR A 309 -16.81 19.48 11.58
N SER A 310 -18.06 19.27 11.15
CA SER A 310 -18.50 19.50 9.77
C SER A 310 -18.12 20.88 9.20
N ASP A 311 -18.27 21.91 10.02
CA ASP A 311 -18.02 23.30 9.64
C ASP A 311 -16.54 23.69 9.74
N GLU A 312 -15.70 22.89 10.40
CA GLU A 312 -14.26 23.14 10.50
C GLU A 312 -13.46 22.41 9.40
N VAL A 313 -14.03 21.38 8.79
CA VAL A 313 -13.34 20.60 7.75
C VAL A 313 -13.10 21.45 6.50
N GLN A 314 -11.82 21.62 6.16
CA GLN A 314 -11.38 22.31 4.94
C GLN A 314 -10.67 21.38 3.95
N LEU A 315 -10.26 20.20 4.39
CA LEU A 315 -9.56 19.21 3.57
C LEU A 315 -10.11 17.81 3.84
N VAL A 316 -10.30 17.03 2.78
CA VAL A 316 -10.58 15.59 2.86
C VAL A 316 -9.39 14.82 2.30
N PHE A 317 -8.87 13.87 3.06
CA PHE A 317 -7.64 13.17 2.72
C PHE A 317 -7.69 11.66 3.01
N SER A 318 -7.07 10.88 2.13
CA SER A 318 -6.62 9.53 2.43
C SER A 318 -5.37 9.22 1.58
N PRO A 319 -4.47 8.31 2.01
CA PRO A 319 -3.32 7.94 1.19
C PRO A 319 -3.70 7.47 -0.22
N PHE A 320 -4.83 6.78 -0.41
CA PHE A 320 -5.24 6.22 -1.70
C PHE A 320 -6.71 6.53 -2.03
N ALA A 321 -7.00 6.80 -3.30
CA ALA A 321 -8.35 7.08 -3.81
C ALA A 321 -9.38 6.01 -3.44
N HIS A 322 -9.01 4.73 -3.51
CA HIS A 322 -9.84 3.59 -3.08
C HIS A 322 -10.41 3.79 -1.67
N SER A 323 -9.58 4.24 -0.73
CA SER A 323 -9.99 4.41 0.68
C SER A 323 -11.02 5.53 0.84
N LEU A 324 -10.94 6.59 0.03
CA LEU A 324 -11.95 7.65 0.00
C LEU A 324 -13.27 7.11 -0.54
N VAL A 325 -13.26 6.40 -1.67
CA VAL A 325 -14.48 5.80 -2.24
C VAL A 325 -15.12 4.85 -1.24
N HIS A 326 -14.32 3.97 -0.63
CA HIS A 326 -14.81 3.02 0.36
C HIS A 326 -15.41 3.72 1.60
N ALA A 327 -14.79 4.81 2.06
CA ALA A 327 -15.29 5.58 3.20
C ALA A 327 -16.64 6.25 2.90
N PHE A 328 -16.78 6.86 1.72
CA PHE A 328 -18.05 7.50 1.34
C PHE A 328 -19.12 6.48 0.98
N HIS A 329 -18.77 5.33 0.40
CA HIS A 329 -19.72 4.22 0.25
C HIS A 329 -20.22 3.73 1.61
N THR A 330 -19.33 3.57 2.59
CA THR A 330 -19.70 3.21 3.96
C THR A 330 -20.61 4.27 4.60
N LEU A 331 -20.37 5.55 4.33
CA LEU A 331 -21.25 6.63 4.78
C LEU A 331 -22.67 6.44 4.23
N GLU A 332 -22.84 6.03 2.96
CA GLU A 332 -24.16 5.76 2.39
C GLU A 332 -24.95 4.71 3.17
N GLU A 333 -24.25 3.74 3.74
CA GLU A 333 -24.84 2.63 4.47
C GLU A 333 -25.16 2.97 5.93
N VAL A 334 -24.40 3.89 6.55
CA VAL A 334 -24.42 4.08 8.02
C VAL A 334 -24.71 5.51 8.47
N TRP A 335 -25.08 6.41 7.56
CA TRP A 335 -25.35 7.82 7.88
C TRP A 335 -26.48 8.01 8.92
N GLU A 336 -27.50 7.15 8.92
CA GLU A 336 -28.59 7.23 9.90
C GLU A 336 -28.10 6.90 11.32
N ASP A 337 -27.25 5.86 11.45
CA ASP A 337 -26.60 5.52 12.72
C ASP A 337 -25.70 6.67 13.19
N LEU A 338 -24.92 7.26 12.28
CA LEU A 338 -24.07 8.42 12.60
C LEU A 338 -24.89 9.62 13.09
N CYS A 339 -26.05 9.88 12.48
CA CYS A 339 -26.96 10.93 12.93
C CYS A 339 -27.54 10.62 14.32
N ALA A 340 -27.88 9.35 14.61
CA ALA A 340 -28.36 8.94 15.92
C ALA A 340 -27.29 9.13 17.00
N ASP A 341 -26.05 8.72 16.73
CA ASP A 341 -24.91 8.89 17.63
C ASP A 341 -24.68 10.38 17.98
N ILE A 342 -24.73 11.27 16.98
CA ILE A 342 -24.59 12.73 17.18
C ILE A 342 -25.77 13.29 17.96
N ARG A 343 -27.00 12.88 17.64
CA ARG A 343 -28.22 13.37 18.30
C ARG A 343 -28.19 13.06 19.79
N ASP A 344 -27.90 11.82 20.14
CA ASP A 344 -27.97 11.32 21.51
C ASP A 344 -26.67 11.55 22.30
N GLY A 345 -25.57 11.83 21.58
CA GLY A 345 -24.24 11.93 22.18
C GLY A 345 -23.71 10.59 22.69
N VAL A 346 -24.21 9.48 22.16
CA VAL A 346 -23.87 8.12 22.60
C VAL A 346 -23.34 7.34 21.41
N LEU A 347 -22.09 6.88 21.54
CA LEU A 347 -21.45 6.12 20.48
C LEU A 347 -22.11 4.74 20.29
N SER A 348 -22.37 4.38 19.03
CA SER A 348 -23.00 3.13 18.62
C SER A 348 -22.33 1.90 19.22
N LYS A 349 -23.12 0.87 19.53
CA LYS A 349 -22.64 -0.42 20.06
C LYS A 349 -21.73 -1.17 19.08
N ARG A 350 -21.70 -0.75 17.80
CA ARG A 350 -20.80 -1.30 16.78
C ARG A 350 -19.32 -1.05 17.10
N VAL A 351 -19.02 0.05 17.80
CA VAL A 351 -17.65 0.37 18.22
C VAL A 351 -17.38 -0.32 19.54
N THR A 352 -16.76 -1.49 19.54
CA THR A 352 -16.50 -2.27 20.75
C THR A 352 -15.15 -1.96 21.40
N THR A 353 -14.22 -1.38 20.65
CA THR A 353 -12.85 -1.09 21.09
C THR A 353 -12.82 -0.05 22.22
N PRO A 354 -12.37 -0.39 23.45
CA PRO A 354 -12.45 0.50 24.59
C PRO A 354 -11.68 1.82 24.42
N SER A 355 -10.48 1.79 23.83
CA SER A 355 -9.67 2.99 23.60
C SER A 355 -10.35 3.97 22.66
N ILE A 356 -10.91 3.48 21.55
CA ILE A 356 -11.70 4.28 20.60
C ILE A 356 -12.92 4.87 21.30
N ARG A 357 -13.70 4.05 22.02
CA ARG A 357 -14.89 4.55 22.74
C ARG A 357 -14.53 5.65 23.74
N GLN A 358 -13.44 5.47 24.50
CA GLN A 358 -12.97 6.46 25.47
C GLN A 358 -12.51 7.76 24.79
N ALA A 359 -11.81 7.68 23.67
CA ALA A 359 -11.35 8.87 22.94
C ALA A 359 -12.53 9.63 22.31
N VAL A 360 -13.42 8.93 21.60
CA VAL A 360 -14.56 9.52 20.90
C VAL A 360 -15.61 10.08 21.88
N SER A 361 -15.84 9.44 23.03
CA SER A 361 -16.77 9.98 24.05
C SER A 361 -16.33 11.31 24.68
N LYS A 362 -15.05 11.71 24.54
CA LYS A 362 -14.58 13.04 24.98
C LYS A 362 -15.05 14.15 24.04
N ILE A 363 -15.21 13.84 22.75
CA ILE A 363 -15.57 14.79 21.69
C ILE A 363 -17.06 14.71 21.31
N LEU A 364 -17.69 13.53 21.44
CA LEU A 364 -19.10 13.31 21.12
C LEU A 364 -19.98 13.92 22.22
N ARG A 365 -20.77 14.92 21.87
CA ARG A 365 -21.75 15.58 22.74
C ARG A 365 -23.13 15.52 22.07
N PRO A 366 -24.24 15.39 22.84
CA PRO A 366 -25.58 15.43 22.27
C PRO A 366 -25.78 16.72 21.48
N ASN A 367 -26.04 16.60 20.17
CA ASN A 367 -26.25 17.72 19.27
C ASN A 367 -27.38 17.41 18.26
N PRO A 368 -28.65 17.52 18.68
CA PRO A 368 -29.81 17.18 17.85
C PRO A 368 -29.95 18.10 16.62
N ASP A 369 -29.47 19.34 16.69
CA ASP A 369 -29.55 20.30 15.59
C ASP A 369 -28.60 19.89 14.46
N LEU A 370 -27.34 19.57 14.80
CA LEU A 370 -26.35 19.05 13.82
C LEU A 370 -26.85 17.75 13.19
N ALA A 371 -27.33 16.80 14.01
CA ALA A 371 -27.88 15.54 13.52
C ALA A 371 -29.05 15.76 12.55
N SER A 372 -29.97 16.67 12.86
CA SER A 372 -31.11 16.98 11.99
C SER A 372 -30.67 17.68 10.69
N SER A 373 -29.67 18.56 10.76
CA SER A 373 -29.08 19.20 9.59
C SER A 373 -28.43 18.18 8.64
N ILE A 374 -27.58 17.29 9.18
CA ILE A 374 -26.96 16.20 8.41
C ILE A 374 -28.03 15.29 7.82
N TYR A 375 -29.03 14.91 8.61
CA TYR A 375 -30.10 14.03 8.16
C TYR A 375 -30.85 14.62 6.97
N ASN A 376 -31.26 15.90 7.07
CA ASN A 376 -31.93 16.62 6.00
C ASN A 376 -31.04 16.77 4.76
N LYS A 377 -29.74 17.01 4.93
CA LYS A 377 -28.79 17.07 3.81
C LYS A 377 -28.73 15.72 3.09
N CYS A 378 -28.48 14.63 3.82
CA CYS A 378 -28.41 13.28 3.24
C CYS A 378 -29.70 12.88 2.52
N GLN A 379 -30.87 13.12 3.12
CA GLN A 379 -32.16 12.80 2.49
C GLN A 379 -32.42 13.55 1.17
N ASN A 380 -31.93 14.79 1.07
CA ASN A 380 -32.14 15.62 -0.11
C ASN A 380 -31.10 15.39 -1.22
N LEU A 381 -30.08 14.57 -0.98
CA LEU A 381 -29.09 14.22 -2.00
C LEU A 381 -29.65 13.19 -2.97
N SER A 382 -29.66 13.54 -4.25
CA SER A 382 -29.93 12.56 -5.32
C SER A 382 -28.70 11.71 -5.57
N SER A 383 -28.80 10.40 -5.29
CA SER A 383 -27.74 9.43 -5.55
C SER A 383 -26.39 9.76 -4.89
N TRP A 384 -26.36 10.51 -3.78
CA TRP A 384 -25.12 10.92 -3.08
C TRP A 384 -24.18 11.85 -3.88
N TYR A 385 -24.66 12.44 -4.97
CA TYR A 385 -23.85 13.38 -5.75
C TYR A 385 -23.51 14.63 -4.93
N GLY A 386 -22.23 15.00 -4.87
CA GLY A 386 -21.78 16.16 -4.10
C GLY A 386 -21.96 16.02 -2.59
N VAL A 387 -22.00 14.79 -2.06
CA VAL A 387 -22.12 14.55 -0.61
C VAL A 387 -21.04 15.26 0.19
N ILE A 388 -19.81 15.35 -0.34
CA ILE A 388 -18.69 15.97 0.36
C ILE A 388 -18.94 17.46 0.61
N PRO A 389 -19.14 18.32 -0.41
CA PRO A 389 -19.45 19.72 -0.17
C PRO A 389 -20.81 19.94 0.54
N ALA A 390 -21.76 19.00 0.46
CA ALA A 390 -23.01 19.12 1.20
C ALA A 390 -22.80 18.98 2.72
N LEU A 391 -22.01 17.98 3.15
CA LEU A 391 -21.75 17.70 4.55
C LEU A 391 -20.62 18.55 5.14
N TRP A 392 -19.60 18.86 4.34
CA TRP A 392 -18.43 19.66 4.71
C TRP A 392 -18.34 20.90 3.81
N PRO A 393 -19.17 21.93 4.03
CA PRO A 393 -19.30 23.07 3.11
C PRO A 393 -18.04 23.94 2.99
N ASN A 394 -17.11 23.83 3.94
CA ASN A 394 -15.85 24.56 3.93
C ASN A 394 -14.69 23.79 3.29
N ALA A 395 -14.92 22.55 2.85
CA ALA A 395 -13.93 21.75 2.14
C ALA A 395 -13.48 22.46 0.87
N LYS A 396 -12.16 22.54 0.66
CA LYS A 396 -11.54 23.24 -0.48
C LYS A 396 -11.14 22.29 -1.59
N TYR A 397 -10.68 21.10 -1.25
CA TYR A 397 -10.24 20.08 -2.18
C TYR A 397 -10.19 18.72 -1.51
N ILE A 398 -10.10 17.67 -2.33
CA ILE A 398 -9.92 16.28 -1.90
C ILE A 398 -8.56 15.82 -2.41
N TYR A 399 -7.75 15.25 -1.53
CA TYR A 399 -6.37 14.90 -1.83
C TYR A 399 -6.05 13.45 -1.44
N GLY A 400 -5.21 12.80 -2.24
CA GLY A 400 -4.66 11.46 -2.01
C GLY A 400 -3.88 10.99 -3.23
N ILE A 401 -3.30 9.79 -3.20
CA ILE A 401 -2.71 9.19 -4.40
C ILE A 401 -3.86 8.75 -5.31
N MET A 402 -3.90 9.34 -6.49
CA MET A 402 -4.99 9.22 -7.47
C MET A 402 -4.54 8.80 -8.87
N THR A 403 -3.23 8.62 -9.09
CA THR A 403 -2.64 8.19 -10.36
C THR A 403 -2.44 6.67 -10.44
N GLY A 404 -2.27 6.13 -11.65
CA GLY A 404 -1.99 4.71 -11.88
C GLY A 404 -3.20 3.83 -11.50
N SER A 405 -2.99 2.77 -10.70
CA SER A 405 -4.07 1.88 -10.23
C SER A 405 -5.20 2.58 -9.45
N MET A 406 -5.04 3.85 -9.10
CA MET A 406 -6.04 4.64 -8.39
C MET A 406 -6.96 5.46 -9.31
N GLU A 407 -6.59 5.65 -10.58
CA GLU A 407 -7.41 6.35 -11.58
C GLU A 407 -8.85 5.80 -11.73
N PRO A 408 -9.10 4.47 -11.64
CA PRO A 408 -10.46 3.93 -11.76
C PRO A 408 -11.46 4.51 -10.75
N TYR A 409 -10.97 4.91 -9.58
CA TYR A 409 -11.80 5.46 -8.51
C TYR A 409 -12.20 6.92 -8.73
N LEU A 410 -11.55 7.62 -9.68
CA LEU A 410 -11.75 9.06 -9.89
C LEU A 410 -13.17 9.39 -10.34
N LYS A 411 -13.80 8.57 -11.17
CA LYS A 411 -15.20 8.75 -11.59
C LYS A 411 -16.13 8.82 -10.38
N LYS A 412 -16.03 7.84 -9.46
CA LYS A 412 -16.85 7.81 -8.24
C LYS A 412 -16.47 8.90 -7.25
N LEU A 413 -15.18 9.24 -7.14
CA LEU A 413 -14.76 10.37 -6.30
C LEU A 413 -15.28 11.71 -6.80
N ARG A 414 -15.26 11.96 -8.12
CA ARG A 414 -15.86 13.18 -8.70
C ARG A 414 -17.34 13.28 -8.40
N HIS A 415 -18.03 12.14 -8.44
CA HIS A 415 -19.43 12.07 -8.04
C HIS A 415 -19.64 12.52 -6.59
N TYR A 416 -18.84 12.05 -5.63
CA TYR A 416 -18.93 12.50 -4.24
C TYR A 416 -18.44 13.94 -4.02
N ALA A 417 -17.41 14.35 -4.76
CA ALA A 417 -16.79 15.67 -4.69
C ALA A 417 -17.68 16.78 -5.23
N GLY A 418 -18.54 16.48 -6.20
CA GLY A 418 -19.33 17.47 -6.92
C GLY A 418 -18.42 18.47 -7.63
N HIS A 419 -18.35 19.70 -7.10
CA HIS A 419 -17.54 20.78 -7.65
C HIS A 419 -16.13 20.88 -7.04
N LEU A 420 -15.82 20.11 -5.99
CA LEU A 420 -14.52 20.18 -5.34
C LEU A 420 -13.43 19.56 -6.23
N PRO A 421 -12.27 20.21 -6.36
CA PRO A 421 -11.16 19.65 -7.13
C PRO A 421 -10.60 18.40 -6.45
N LEU A 422 -10.25 17.42 -7.29
CA LEU A 422 -9.50 16.23 -6.91
C LEU A 422 -8.02 16.46 -7.22
N MET A 423 -7.14 16.03 -6.31
CA MET A 423 -5.72 16.35 -6.45
C MET A 423 -4.82 15.21 -5.97
N SER A 424 -3.77 14.95 -6.75
CA SER A 424 -2.63 14.13 -6.34
C SER A 424 -1.41 15.01 -6.11
N ALA A 425 -0.93 15.09 -4.87
CA ALA A 425 0.03 16.12 -4.48
C ALA A 425 1.48 15.64 -4.31
N ASP A 426 1.69 14.35 -4.09
CA ASP A 426 3.01 13.81 -3.75
C ASP A 426 3.24 12.46 -4.42
N TYR A 427 4.49 12.21 -4.83
CA TYR A 427 4.93 10.96 -5.43
C TYR A 427 6.08 10.35 -4.61
N GLY A 428 5.89 9.10 -4.18
CA GLY A 428 6.87 8.36 -3.39
C GLY A 428 6.49 6.91 -3.14
N ALA A 429 7.39 6.22 -2.46
CA ALA A 429 7.22 4.83 -2.03
C ALA A 429 7.75 4.63 -0.60
N SER A 430 7.68 3.39 -0.09
CA SER A 430 8.25 3.08 1.23
C SER A 430 9.78 3.20 1.26
N GLU A 431 10.42 3.08 0.10
CA GLU A 431 11.86 3.27 -0.12
C GLU A 431 12.30 4.73 -0.03
N GLY A 432 11.37 5.67 -0.22
CA GLY A 432 11.65 7.11 -0.20
C GLY A 432 10.65 7.90 -1.06
N TRP A 433 10.54 9.20 -0.76
CA TRP A 433 9.79 10.14 -1.60
C TRP A 433 10.62 10.57 -2.80
N VAL A 434 9.93 11.04 -3.84
CA VAL A 434 10.54 11.44 -5.11
C VAL A 434 10.24 12.90 -5.45
N GLY A 435 8.97 13.29 -5.48
CA GLY A 435 8.58 14.62 -5.95
C GLY A 435 7.24 15.11 -5.44
N SER A 436 7.02 16.41 -5.61
CA SER A 436 5.78 17.10 -5.25
C SER A 436 5.10 17.64 -6.51
N ASN A 437 3.76 17.66 -6.51
CA ASN A 437 3.00 18.32 -7.55
C ASN A 437 3.01 19.83 -7.33
N VAL A 438 3.69 20.55 -8.22
CA VAL A 438 3.81 22.02 -8.22
C VAL A 438 2.72 22.69 -9.06
N ASN A 439 1.88 21.89 -9.72
CA ASN A 439 0.76 22.30 -10.56
C ASN A 439 -0.57 21.72 -10.01
N PRO A 440 -0.99 22.10 -8.79
CA PRO A 440 -2.11 21.46 -8.09
C PRO A 440 -3.49 21.72 -8.72
N THR A 441 -3.57 22.56 -9.75
CA THR A 441 -4.80 22.81 -10.52
C THR A 441 -5.04 21.78 -11.62
N LEU A 442 -4.02 21.00 -11.99
CA LEU A 442 -4.17 19.94 -12.98
C LEU A 442 -5.04 18.80 -12.42
N PRO A 443 -5.88 18.17 -13.27
CA PRO A 443 -6.63 17.00 -12.87
C PRO A 443 -5.67 15.84 -12.56
N PRO A 444 -6.06 14.87 -11.71
CA PRO A 444 -5.19 13.77 -11.31
C PRO A 444 -4.59 12.96 -12.47
N GLU A 445 -5.29 12.81 -13.59
CA GLU A 445 -4.84 12.09 -14.80
C GLU A 445 -3.66 12.79 -15.51
N GLU A 446 -3.54 14.10 -15.32
CA GLU A 446 -2.47 14.95 -15.87
C GLU A 446 -1.46 15.35 -14.80
N ALA A 447 -1.58 14.83 -13.58
CA ALA A 447 -0.70 15.19 -12.48
C ALA A 447 0.75 14.86 -12.81
N THR A 448 1.60 15.87 -12.66
CA THR A 448 3.06 15.76 -12.74
C THR A 448 3.67 16.02 -11.38
N TYR A 449 4.85 15.45 -11.14
CA TYR A 449 5.57 15.58 -9.88
C TYR A 449 6.99 16.07 -10.16
N ALA A 450 7.29 17.30 -9.75
CA ALA A 450 8.62 17.85 -9.84
C ALA A 450 9.51 17.18 -8.78
N VAL A 451 10.63 16.60 -9.21
CA VAL A 451 11.54 15.89 -8.31
C VAL A 451 12.22 16.88 -7.37
N LEU A 452 12.28 16.58 -6.07
CA LEU A 452 13.06 17.37 -5.11
C LEU A 452 14.51 16.86 -5.14
N PRO A 453 15.48 17.63 -5.66
CA PRO A 453 16.82 17.11 -5.92
C PRO A 453 17.66 16.88 -4.66
N ASN A 454 17.21 17.28 -3.47
CA ASN A 454 17.98 17.21 -2.23
C ASN A 454 17.57 16.07 -1.27
N ILE A 455 16.44 15.41 -1.53
CA ILE A 455 15.86 14.42 -0.61
C ILE A 455 16.44 13.01 -0.79
N ALA A 456 16.98 12.72 -1.97
CA ALA A 456 17.67 11.49 -2.35
C ALA A 456 18.48 11.75 -3.64
N TYR A 457 19.40 10.85 -3.99
CA TYR A 457 20.05 10.85 -5.30
C TYR A 457 19.28 9.96 -6.28
N PHE A 458 18.94 10.51 -7.44
CA PHE A 458 18.08 9.90 -8.43
C PHE A 458 18.83 9.60 -9.73
N GLU A 459 18.65 8.38 -10.21
CA GLU A 459 19.05 7.95 -11.55
C GLU A 459 17.81 7.42 -12.29
N PHE A 460 17.89 7.37 -13.62
CA PHE A 460 16.77 6.97 -14.47
C PHE A 460 17.28 5.99 -15.53
N ILE A 461 16.77 4.76 -15.53
CA ILE A 461 17.08 3.77 -16.56
C ILE A 461 16.19 4.07 -17.77
N PRO A 462 16.75 4.45 -18.95
CA PRO A 462 15.96 4.65 -20.15
C PRO A 462 15.30 3.35 -20.58
N LEU A 463 14.01 3.42 -20.93
CA LEU A 463 13.23 2.28 -21.37
C LEU A 463 12.76 2.47 -22.81
N GLU A 464 13.40 1.75 -23.73
CA GLU A 464 12.99 1.73 -25.13
C GLU A 464 12.15 0.49 -25.43
N LYS A 465 11.08 0.67 -26.21
CA LYS A 465 10.31 -0.45 -26.76
C LYS A 465 11.16 -1.11 -27.87
N PRO A 466 11.31 -2.45 -27.89
CA PRO A 466 12.00 -3.14 -28.98
C PRO A 466 11.32 -2.85 -30.32
N LYS A 467 12.11 -2.69 -31.39
CA LYS A 467 11.64 -2.44 -32.77
C LYS A 467 12.11 -3.59 -33.66
N GLY A 468 11.21 -4.19 -34.44
CA GLY A 468 11.54 -5.22 -35.44
C GLY A 468 11.48 -6.67 -34.94
N GLU A 469 12.27 -7.56 -35.56
CA GLU A 469 12.25 -9.04 -35.42
C GLU A 469 12.62 -9.58 -34.02
N GLU A 470 13.01 -8.72 -33.07
CA GLU A 470 13.32 -9.11 -31.68
C GLU A 470 12.07 -9.43 -30.82
N MET A 471 10.87 -9.39 -31.41
CA MET A 471 9.59 -9.70 -30.73
C MET A 471 9.34 -11.20 -30.45
N GLU A 472 10.05 -12.13 -31.08
CA GLU A 472 9.59 -13.53 -31.14
C GLU A 472 10.00 -14.45 -29.97
N ASN A 473 10.92 -14.07 -29.07
CA ASN A 473 11.57 -15.05 -28.17
C ASN A 473 11.58 -14.78 -26.65
N SER A 474 10.77 -13.88 -26.09
CA SER A 474 10.71 -13.74 -24.61
C SER A 474 9.31 -13.44 -24.07
N SER A 475 8.87 -14.25 -23.11
CA SER A 475 7.60 -14.16 -22.39
C SER A 475 7.54 -13.05 -21.32
N THR A 476 8.64 -12.30 -21.15
CA THR A 476 8.76 -11.17 -20.21
C THR A 476 9.18 -9.91 -20.98
N ILE A 477 8.73 -8.74 -20.54
CA ILE A 477 9.17 -7.47 -21.12
C ILE A 477 10.71 -7.39 -21.05
N HIS A 478 11.37 -7.36 -22.19
CA HIS A 478 12.68 -6.73 -22.31
C HIS A 478 12.46 -5.35 -22.90
N TYR A 479 12.26 -4.34 -22.06
CA TYR A 479 12.67 -3.00 -22.44
C TYR A 479 14.16 -3.12 -22.77
N ILE A 480 14.59 -2.48 -23.86
CA ILE A 480 16.02 -2.33 -24.08
C ILE A 480 16.46 -1.30 -23.05
N GLU A 481 17.06 -1.81 -21.96
CA GLU A 481 17.59 -1.00 -20.88
C GLU A 481 18.96 -0.46 -21.30
N SER A 482 19.16 0.83 -21.10
CA SER A 482 20.47 1.47 -21.24
C SER A 482 21.02 1.86 -19.87
N GLU A 483 22.29 2.27 -19.82
CA GLU A 483 22.91 2.77 -18.60
C GLU A 483 22.08 3.90 -17.96
N PRO A 484 21.91 3.92 -16.63
CA PRO A 484 21.15 4.96 -15.95
C PRO A 484 21.72 6.35 -16.15
N VAL A 485 20.84 7.29 -16.51
CA VAL A 485 21.17 8.72 -16.63
C VAL A 485 20.81 9.46 -15.33
N GLY A 486 21.48 10.58 -15.06
CA GLY A 486 21.21 11.43 -13.90
C GLY A 486 19.93 12.26 -14.05
N LEU A 487 19.51 12.89 -12.94
CA LEU A 487 18.26 13.66 -12.86
C LEU A 487 18.04 14.67 -13.98
N THR A 488 19.07 15.42 -14.37
CA THR A 488 18.97 16.49 -15.38
C THR A 488 19.30 16.02 -16.80
N GLU A 489 19.59 14.73 -16.98
CA GLU A 489 19.99 14.13 -18.26
C GLU A 489 18.83 13.40 -18.96
N VAL A 490 17.65 13.39 -18.33
CA VAL A 490 16.43 12.80 -18.90
C VAL A 490 15.84 13.67 -20.02
N GLU A 491 15.08 13.07 -20.92
CA GLU A 491 14.49 13.76 -22.07
C GLU A 491 12.96 13.77 -22.01
N VAL A 492 12.36 14.91 -22.33
CA VAL A 492 10.90 15.07 -22.38
C VAL A 492 10.28 14.06 -23.33
N GLY A 493 9.20 13.42 -22.88
CA GLY A 493 8.46 12.41 -23.63
C GLY A 493 9.03 11.00 -23.56
N LYS A 494 10.28 10.81 -23.12
CA LYS A 494 10.87 9.48 -22.92
C LYS A 494 10.39 8.85 -21.62
N ILE A 495 10.48 7.52 -21.57
CA ILE A 495 10.02 6.66 -20.47
C ILE A 495 11.23 6.09 -19.75
N TYR A 496 11.18 6.09 -18.42
CA TYR A 496 12.28 5.66 -17.57
C TYR A 496 11.78 4.81 -16.40
N GLU A 497 12.65 3.94 -15.89
CA GLU A 497 12.50 3.36 -14.55
C GLU A 497 13.27 4.21 -13.53
N VAL A 498 12.63 4.52 -12.40
CA VAL A 498 13.24 5.33 -11.34
C VAL A 498 14.20 4.47 -10.51
N VAL A 499 15.39 5.00 -10.27
CA VAL A 499 16.42 4.43 -9.38
C VAL A 499 16.73 5.43 -8.27
N ILE A 500 16.74 4.97 -7.02
CA ILE A 500 16.94 5.81 -5.84
C ILE A 500 18.17 5.38 -5.02
N THR A 501 18.92 6.37 -4.56
CA THR A 501 19.91 6.24 -3.49
C THR A 501 19.52 7.16 -2.34
N ASN A 502 19.32 6.62 -1.13
CA ASN A 502 18.74 7.36 -0.02
C ASN A 502 19.65 7.39 1.23
N PHE A 503 19.27 8.21 2.21
CA PHE A 503 20.02 8.38 3.46
C PHE A 503 19.98 7.16 4.40
N ALA A 504 19.05 6.22 4.21
CA ALA A 504 18.91 5.02 5.05
C ALA A 504 19.63 3.79 4.50
N GLY A 505 20.44 3.95 3.45
CA GLY A 505 21.33 2.91 2.95
C GLY A 505 20.75 2.05 1.83
N LEU A 506 19.78 2.57 1.08
CA LEU A 506 19.47 2.04 -0.25
C LEU A 506 20.40 2.73 -1.27
N TYR A 507 21.12 1.95 -2.07
CA TYR A 507 22.06 2.47 -3.07
C TYR A 507 21.74 1.91 -4.45
N ARG A 508 21.56 2.80 -5.42
CA ARG A 508 21.15 2.48 -6.80
C ARG A 508 20.01 1.46 -6.84
N TYR A 509 19.04 1.64 -5.95
CA TYR A 509 17.92 0.72 -5.77
C TYR A 509 16.87 0.98 -6.85
N ARG A 510 16.54 -0.06 -7.63
CA ARG A 510 15.49 -0.03 -8.64
C ARG A 510 14.12 0.03 -7.98
N LEU A 511 13.45 1.18 -8.09
CA LEU A 511 12.13 1.40 -7.48
C LEU A 511 11.04 0.54 -8.14
N GLY A 512 11.23 0.21 -9.43
CA GLY A 512 10.27 -0.50 -10.26
C GLY A 512 9.10 0.37 -10.72
N ASP A 513 9.15 1.67 -10.46
CA ASP A 513 8.20 2.65 -10.97
C ASP A 513 8.63 3.12 -12.36
N ILE A 514 7.68 3.11 -13.29
CA ILE A 514 7.85 3.54 -14.67
C ILE A 514 7.22 4.92 -14.81
N VAL A 515 8.02 5.89 -15.26
CA VAL A 515 7.61 7.29 -15.37
C VAL A 515 7.90 7.82 -16.78
N LYS A 516 7.10 8.80 -17.21
CA LYS A 516 7.35 9.60 -18.40
C LYS A 516 7.78 11.00 -17.97
N ILE A 517 8.76 11.57 -18.64
CA ILE A 517 9.13 12.98 -18.41
C ILE A 517 8.11 13.86 -19.12
N ALA A 518 7.31 14.58 -18.34
CA ALA A 518 6.29 15.49 -18.86
C ALA A 518 6.88 16.84 -19.27
N GLY A 519 7.90 17.29 -18.55
CA GLY A 519 8.54 18.58 -18.73
C GLY A 519 9.62 18.81 -17.67
N PHE A 520 9.93 20.07 -17.43
CA PHE A 520 10.89 20.50 -16.41
C PHE A 520 10.33 21.70 -15.65
N HIS A 521 10.51 21.67 -14.32
CA HIS A 521 10.37 22.85 -13.47
C HIS A 521 11.78 23.39 -13.18
N ASN A 522 12.12 24.55 -13.73
CA ASN A 522 13.51 25.00 -13.84
C ASN A 522 14.40 23.92 -14.50
N LEU A 523 15.35 23.32 -13.76
CA LEU A 523 16.21 22.23 -14.24
C LEU A 523 15.86 20.86 -13.64
N THR A 524 14.85 20.76 -12.77
CA THR A 524 14.40 19.45 -12.26
C THR A 524 13.29 18.89 -13.17
N PRO A 525 13.28 17.59 -13.49
CA PRO A 525 12.23 17.01 -14.32
C PRO A 525 10.90 16.92 -13.58
N GLU A 526 9.82 17.09 -14.34
CA GLU A 526 8.46 16.76 -13.92
C GLU A 526 8.09 15.36 -14.41
N LEU A 527 7.78 14.48 -13.47
CA LEU A 527 7.48 13.08 -13.73
C LEU A 527 5.98 12.86 -13.82
N GLN A 528 5.53 12.16 -14.86
CA GLN A 528 4.19 11.57 -14.93
C GLN A 528 4.30 10.08 -14.63
N PHE A 529 3.60 9.60 -13.60
CA PHE A 529 3.58 8.19 -13.25
C PHE A 529 2.81 7.38 -14.32
N ILE A 530 3.38 6.26 -14.78
CA ILE A 530 2.71 5.34 -15.70
C ILE A 530 2.20 4.11 -14.96
N CYS A 531 3.11 3.29 -14.44
CA CYS A 531 2.77 2.02 -13.78
C CYS A 531 3.93 1.49 -12.94
N ARG A 532 3.70 0.39 -12.22
CA ARG A 532 4.78 -0.45 -11.69
C ARG A 532 5.10 -1.56 -12.68
N ARG A 533 6.39 -1.82 -12.90
CA ARG A 533 6.91 -2.78 -13.90
C ARG A 533 6.29 -4.18 -13.83
N SER A 534 5.91 -4.65 -12.65
CA SER A 534 5.39 -6.01 -12.42
C SER A 534 3.90 -6.21 -12.74
N LEU A 535 3.21 -5.23 -13.34
CA LEU A 535 1.75 -5.22 -13.50
C LEU A 535 1.33 -5.07 -14.98
N VAL A 536 1.40 -6.15 -15.77
CA VAL A 536 0.98 -6.21 -17.19
C VAL A 536 0.29 -7.57 -17.48
N LEU A 537 -0.88 -7.56 -18.16
CA LEU A 537 -1.51 -8.76 -18.73
C LEU A 537 -0.78 -9.19 -19.99
N SER A 538 -0.54 -10.49 -20.11
CA SER A 538 0.10 -11.07 -21.28
C SER A 538 -0.18 -12.57 -21.40
N ILE A 539 -0.59 -13.01 -22.59
CA ILE A 539 -0.69 -14.44 -22.94
C ILE A 539 0.43 -14.85 -23.88
N ASN A 540 0.67 -14.04 -24.92
CA ASN A 540 1.62 -14.23 -25.99
C ASN A 540 2.51 -12.97 -26.13
N ILE A 541 2.51 -12.33 -27.31
CA ILE A 541 3.21 -11.05 -27.55
C ILE A 541 2.44 -9.84 -27.00
N ASP A 542 1.16 -10.01 -26.68
CA ASP A 542 0.30 -8.96 -26.11
C ASP A 542 0.81 -8.52 -24.74
N LYS A 543 0.81 -7.19 -24.50
CA LYS A 543 1.24 -6.59 -23.24
C LYS A 543 0.32 -5.44 -22.87
N ASN A 544 -0.75 -5.74 -22.14
CA ASN A 544 -1.73 -4.74 -21.70
C ASN A 544 -1.45 -4.29 -20.25
N THR A 545 -1.28 -3.00 -20.04
CA THR A 545 -1.02 -2.38 -18.74
C THR A 545 -2.30 -2.23 -17.91
N GLU A 546 -2.18 -1.80 -16.64
CA GLU A 546 -3.35 -1.44 -15.82
C GLU A 546 -4.21 -0.36 -16.49
N LYS A 547 -3.57 0.56 -17.23
CA LYS A 547 -4.24 1.61 -17.96
C LYS A 547 -5.05 1.07 -19.14
N ASP A 548 -4.50 0.11 -19.88
CA ASP A 548 -5.20 -0.49 -21.01
C ASP A 548 -6.43 -1.28 -20.54
N LEU A 549 -6.30 -2.02 -19.43
CA LEU A 549 -7.43 -2.68 -18.79
C LEU A 549 -8.48 -1.66 -18.31
N GLN A 550 -8.06 -0.56 -17.68
CA GLN A 550 -8.96 0.49 -17.23
C GLN A 550 -9.76 1.09 -18.40
N LEU A 551 -9.08 1.46 -19.48
CA LEU A 551 -9.74 2.01 -20.68
C LEU A 551 -10.73 1.01 -21.29
N ALA A 552 -10.41 -0.28 -21.30
CA ALA A 552 -11.32 -1.32 -21.77
C ALA A 552 -12.59 -1.42 -20.91
N VAL A 553 -12.44 -1.37 -19.59
CA VAL A 553 -13.58 -1.38 -18.66
C VAL A 553 -14.42 -0.11 -18.81
N GLU A 554 -13.80 1.06 -18.90
CA GLU A 554 -14.50 2.35 -19.09
C GLU A 554 -15.32 2.40 -20.37
N GLU A 555 -14.80 1.83 -21.47
CA GLU A 555 -15.54 1.76 -22.73
C GLU A 555 -16.81 0.92 -22.59
N ALA A 556 -16.69 -0.26 -21.96
CA ALA A 556 -17.83 -1.15 -21.76
C ALA A 556 -18.82 -0.62 -20.71
N GLU A 557 -18.36 0.10 -19.68
CA GLU A 557 -19.22 0.76 -18.70
C GLU A 557 -20.23 1.73 -19.33
N LYS A 558 -19.93 2.32 -20.50
CA LYS A 558 -20.87 3.21 -21.21
C LYS A 558 -22.17 2.50 -21.56
N LEU A 559 -22.14 1.19 -21.76
CA LEU A 559 -23.32 0.37 -22.07
C LEU A 559 -24.20 0.14 -20.84
N LEU A 560 -23.61 0.18 -19.63
CA LEU A 560 -24.34 0.02 -18.36
C LEU A 560 -25.16 1.26 -17.98
N ALA A 561 -24.84 2.42 -18.55
CA ALA A 561 -25.47 3.68 -18.21
C ALA A 561 -26.99 3.67 -18.45
N ALA A 562 -27.46 2.99 -19.49
CA ALA A 562 -28.88 2.87 -19.81
C ALA A 562 -29.68 2.13 -18.72
N GLU A 563 -29.05 1.20 -18.01
CA GLU A 563 -29.65 0.40 -16.93
C GLU A 563 -29.39 0.99 -15.54
N LYS A 564 -28.73 2.16 -15.44
CA LYS A 564 -28.30 2.79 -14.19
C LYS A 564 -27.40 1.88 -13.34
N LEU A 565 -26.62 1.05 -14.01
CA LEU A 565 -25.65 0.17 -13.39
C LEU A 565 -24.26 0.80 -13.41
N GLU A 566 -23.51 0.52 -12.35
CA GLU A 566 -22.13 0.98 -12.20
C GLU A 566 -21.25 -0.21 -11.81
N VAL A 567 -20.05 -0.29 -12.38
CA VAL A 567 -19.01 -1.18 -11.88
C VAL A 567 -18.48 -0.57 -10.57
N VAL A 568 -18.63 -1.32 -9.48
CA VAL A 568 -18.14 -0.96 -8.14
C VAL A 568 -16.63 -1.12 -8.07
N ASP A 569 -16.13 -2.27 -8.53
CA ASP A 569 -14.71 -2.54 -8.70
C ASP A 569 -14.50 -3.70 -9.69
N PHE A 570 -13.26 -3.90 -10.14
CA PHE A 570 -12.90 -4.96 -11.07
C PHE A 570 -11.49 -5.50 -10.85
N THR A 571 -11.22 -6.68 -11.39
CA THR A 571 -9.88 -7.27 -11.49
C THR A 571 -9.81 -8.12 -12.74
N SER A 572 -8.62 -8.59 -13.10
CA SER A 572 -8.44 -9.51 -14.22
C SER A 572 -7.51 -10.66 -13.88
N LEU A 573 -7.58 -11.69 -14.72
CA LEU A 573 -6.78 -12.89 -14.70
C LEU A 573 -6.43 -13.28 -16.14
N VAL A 574 -5.23 -13.80 -16.33
CA VAL A 574 -4.90 -14.57 -17.55
C VAL A 574 -5.22 -16.03 -17.28
N ASP A 575 -6.28 -16.55 -17.91
CA ASP A 575 -6.67 -17.95 -17.81
C ASP A 575 -5.96 -18.77 -18.90
N LYS A 576 -5.05 -19.64 -18.47
CA LYS A 576 -4.29 -20.56 -19.33
C LYS A 576 -4.81 -22.01 -19.22
N SER A 577 -5.96 -22.22 -18.58
CA SER A 577 -6.59 -23.54 -18.50
C SER A 577 -7.26 -23.95 -19.82
N SER A 578 -7.62 -22.97 -20.66
CA SER A 578 -8.07 -23.17 -22.04
C SER A 578 -6.90 -23.06 -23.03
N ASP A 579 -7.06 -23.70 -24.18
CA ASP A 579 -6.16 -23.54 -25.34
C ASP A 579 -6.98 -23.06 -26.56
N PRO A 580 -6.74 -21.84 -27.08
CA PRO A 580 -5.81 -20.82 -26.56
C PRO A 580 -6.25 -20.26 -25.20
N GLY A 581 -5.28 -19.77 -24.41
CA GLY A 581 -5.55 -19.01 -23.19
C GLY A 581 -6.26 -17.69 -23.48
N HIS A 582 -6.94 -17.10 -22.49
CA HIS A 582 -7.74 -15.89 -22.69
C HIS A 582 -7.73 -14.97 -21.45
N TYR A 583 -8.16 -13.72 -21.64
CA TYR A 583 -8.33 -12.76 -20.54
C TYR A 583 -9.68 -12.98 -19.88
N VAL A 584 -9.67 -13.03 -18.54
CA VAL A 584 -10.87 -13.03 -17.71
C VAL A 584 -10.92 -11.71 -16.96
N ILE A 585 -12.00 -10.96 -17.11
CA ILE A 585 -12.27 -9.72 -16.37
C ILE A 585 -13.41 -10.00 -15.40
N PHE A 586 -13.19 -9.71 -14.12
CA PHE A 586 -14.19 -9.84 -13.07
C PHE A 586 -14.77 -8.48 -12.72
N TRP A 587 -16.10 -8.34 -12.73
CA TRP A 587 -16.81 -7.11 -12.36
C TRP A 587 -17.68 -7.33 -11.14
N GLU A 588 -17.58 -6.45 -10.14
CA GLU A 588 -18.63 -6.30 -9.13
C GLU A 588 -19.51 -5.11 -9.53
N LEU A 589 -20.82 -5.31 -9.63
CA LEU A 589 -21.78 -4.27 -9.99
C LEU A 589 -22.51 -3.75 -8.74
N ASN A 590 -23.03 -2.52 -8.84
CA ASN A 590 -23.84 -1.93 -7.77
C ASN A 590 -25.20 -2.62 -7.55
N SER A 591 -25.68 -3.36 -8.56
CA SER A 591 -26.92 -4.13 -8.55
C SER A 591 -26.82 -5.34 -9.50
N ASP A 592 -27.59 -6.40 -9.20
CA ASP A 592 -27.61 -7.64 -9.98
C ASP A 592 -28.61 -7.60 -11.16
N ASN A 593 -29.24 -6.45 -11.44
CA ASN A 593 -30.33 -6.32 -12.41
C ASN A 593 -29.89 -6.22 -13.88
N ALA A 594 -28.60 -6.38 -14.16
CA ALA A 594 -28.05 -6.29 -15.51
C ALA A 594 -28.71 -7.30 -16.47
N SER A 595 -29.10 -6.88 -17.67
CA SER A 595 -29.58 -7.81 -18.71
C SER A 595 -28.42 -8.61 -19.33
N ASP A 596 -28.69 -9.85 -19.72
CA ASP A 596 -27.69 -10.73 -20.33
C ASP A 596 -27.17 -10.19 -21.68
N ASP A 597 -28.03 -9.49 -22.44
CA ASP A 597 -27.67 -8.86 -23.71
C ASP A 597 -26.69 -7.69 -23.51
N VAL A 598 -26.90 -6.87 -22.47
CA VAL A 598 -25.99 -5.77 -22.14
C VAL A 598 -24.66 -6.30 -21.64
N LEU A 599 -24.64 -7.31 -20.78
CA LEU A 599 -23.39 -7.91 -20.28
C LEU A 599 -22.59 -8.62 -21.39
N SER A 600 -23.28 -9.29 -22.32
CA SER A 600 -22.63 -9.86 -23.52
C SER A 600 -22.03 -8.75 -24.40
N SER A 601 -22.75 -7.64 -24.56
CA SER A 601 -22.26 -6.47 -25.30
C SER A 601 -21.07 -5.80 -24.59
N CYS A 602 -21.05 -5.80 -23.26
CA CYS A 602 -19.91 -5.32 -22.46
C CYS A 602 -18.67 -6.19 -22.71
N ALA A 603 -18.80 -7.53 -22.70
CA ALA A 603 -17.69 -8.42 -23.03
C ALA A 603 -17.11 -8.13 -24.43
N ASN A 604 -17.98 -7.93 -25.42
CA ASN A 604 -17.58 -7.56 -26.78
C ASN A 604 -16.88 -6.20 -26.83
N SER A 605 -17.43 -5.21 -26.13
CA SER A 605 -16.87 -3.86 -26.07
C SER A 605 -15.49 -3.84 -25.43
N MET A 606 -15.29 -4.57 -24.32
CA MET A 606 -13.97 -4.70 -23.69
C MET A 606 -12.96 -5.39 -24.61
N ASP A 607 -13.35 -6.48 -25.28
CA ASP A 607 -12.46 -7.23 -26.19
C ASP A 607 -11.97 -6.34 -27.34
N LEU A 608 -12.84 -5.47 -27.87
CA LEU A 608 -12.49 -4.52 -28.94
C LEU A 608 -11.69 -3.30 -28.45
N ALA A 609 -11.82 -2.93 -27.17
CA ALA A 609 -11.18 -1.75 -26.61
C ALA A 609 -9.68 -1.97 -26.32
N PHE A 610 -9.21 -3.21 -26.25
CA PHE A 610 -7.78 -3.50 -26.21
C PHE A 610 -7.13 -3.22 -27.58
N VAL A 611 -6.44 -2.07 -27.68
CA VAL A 611 -5.83 -1.59 -28.92
C VAL A 611 -4.38 -2.04 -29.14
N ASP A 612 -3.79 -2.77 -28.18
CA ASP A 612 -2.44 -3.33 -28.33
C ASP A 612 -2.37 -4.20 -29.60
N ALA A 613 -1.39 -3.92 -30.46
CA ALA A 613 -1.26 -4.61 -31.75
C ALA A 613 -1.03 -6.11 -31.57
N GLY A 614 -0.33 -6.50 -30.50
CA GLY A 614 -0.09 -7.90 -30.15
C GLY A 614 -1.38 -8.62 -29.73
N TYR A 615 -2.21 -7.97 -28.91
CA TYR A 615 -3.53 -8.47 -28.52
C TYR A 615 -4.47 -8.59 -29.73
N VAL A 616 -4.67 -7.50 -30.48
CA VAL A 616 -5.57 -7.47 -31.64
C VAL A 616 -5.14 -8.48 -32.70
N GLY A 617 -3.84 -8.57 -33.00
CA GLY A 617 -3.29 -9.55 -33.93
C GLY A 617 -3.57 -10.98 -33.47
N SER A 618 -3.25 -11.30 -32.21
CA SER A 618 -3.41 -12.62 -31.62
C SER A 618 -4.87 -13.06 -31.48
N ARG A 619 -5.79 -12.13 -31.15
CA ARG A 619 -7.24 -12.37 -31.14
C ARG A 619 -7.78 -12.72 -32.53
N LYS A 620 -7.35 -12.00 -33.57
CA LYS A 620 -7.77 -12.25 -34.97
C LYS A 620 -7.29 -13.61 -35.49
N ILE A 621 -6.06 -14.00 -35.19
CA ILE A 621 -5.50 -15.31 -35.60
C ILE A 621 -5.80 -16.45 -34.61
N LYS A 622 -6.60 -16.18 -33.57
CA LYS A 622 -7.05 -17.15 -32.56
C LYS A 622 -5.91 -17.81 -31.77
N THR A 623 -4.80 -17.10 -31.55
CA THR A 623 -3.75 -17.50 -30.59
C THR A 623 -4.02 -16.96 -29.18
N ILE A 624 -4.98 -16.04 -29.03
CA ILE A 624 -5.64 -15.67 -27.77
C ILE A 624 -7.14 -15.97 -27.91
N GLY A 625 -7.70 -16.67 -26.93
CA GLY A 625 -9.12 -17.01 -26.85
C GLY A 625 -10.02 -15.80 -26.62
N ALA A 626 -11.34 -16.01 -26.69
CA ALA A 626 -12.31 -14.94 -26.45
C ALA A 626 -12.20 -14.40 -25.02
N LEU A 627 -12.23 -13.08 -24.87
CA LEU A 627 -12.28 -12.43 -23.56
C LEU A 627 -13.53 -12.88 -22.81
N GLU A 628 -13.37 -13.21 -21.53
CA GLU A 628 -14.46 -13.61 -20.64
C GLU A 628 -14.74 -12.51 -19.62
N LEU A 629 -15.99 -12.05 -19.53
CA LEU A 629 -16.51 -11.22 -18.44
C LEU A 629 -17.18 -12.13 -17.41
N ARG A 630 -16.71 -12.10 -16.15
CA ARG A 630 -17.33 -12.79 -15.01
C ARG A 630 -17.92 -11.76 -14.04
N VAL A 631 -19.24 -11.77 -13.88
CA VAL A 631 -19.95 -10.87 -12.95
C VAL A 631 -19.96 -11.47 -11.55
N LEU A 632 -19.57 -10.67 -10.56
CA LEU A 632 -19.44 -11.04 -9.15
C LEU A 632 -20.66 -10.59 -8.34
N ARG A 633 -20.95 -11.32 -7.27
CA ARG A 633 -21.91 -10.91 -6.24
C ARG A 633 -21.42 -9.64 -5.52
N LYS A 634 -22.33 -8.74 -5.17
CA LYS A 634 -22.02 -7.56 -4.33
C LYS A 634 -21.32 -7.96 -3.02
N GLY A 635 -20.28 -7.20 -2.65
CA GLY A 635 -19.44 -7.42 -1.46
C GLY A 635 -18.27 -8.40 -1.68
N THR A 636 -17.96 -8.77 -2.92
CA THR A 636 -16.86 -9.71 -3.21
C THR A 636 -15.50 -9.04 -3.00
N PHE A 637 -15.30 -7.81 -3.48
CA PHE A 637 -14.05 -7.09 -3.23
C PHE A 637 -13.88 -6.69 -1.76
N GLY A 638 -14.97 -6.54 -1.01
CA GLY A 638 -14.95 -6.47 0.46
C GLY A 638 -14.30 -7.72 1.07
N GLN A 639 -14.71 -8.92 0.64
CA GLN A 639 -14.09 -10.18 1.09
C GLN A 639 -12.60 -10.29 0.70
N VAL A 640 -12.21 -9.75 -0.47
CA VAL A 640 -10.80 -9.70 -0.89
C VAL A 640 -9.99 -8.80 0.04
N MET A 641 -10.53 -7.63 0.40
CA MET A 641 -9.93 -6.72 1.38
C MET A 641 -9.82 -7.38 2.75
N ASP A 642 -10.89 -7.98 3.26
CA ASP A 642 -10.91 -8.69 4.55
C ASP A 642 -9.88 -9.82 4.58
N HIS A 643 -9.73 -10.55 3.48
CA HIS A 643 -8.69 -11.57 3.34
C HIS A 643 -7.29 -10.96 3.46
N TYR A 644 -7.00 -9.87 2.74
CA TYR A 644 -5.72 -9.16 2.85
C TYR A 644 -5.43 -8.70 4.29
N LEU A 645 -6.43 -8.15 4.98
CA LEU A 645 -6.31 -7.75 6.38
C LEU A 645 -6.07 -8.94 7.32
N SER A 646 -6.73 -10.08 7.06
CA SER A 646 -6.53 -11.33 7.84
C SER A 646 -5.10 -11.88 7.75
N LEU A 647 -4.38 -11.57 6.66
CA LEU A 647 -2.97 -11.93 6.49
C LEU A 647 -2.02 -10.95 7.21
N GLY A 648 -2.55 -9.95 7.93
CA GLY A 648 -1.77 -8.92 8.60
C GLY A 648 -1.40 -7.73 7.70
N GLY A 649 -1.99 -7.65 6.50
CA GLY A 649 -1.87 -6.50 5.62
C GLY A 649 -2.45 -5.24 6.28
N ALA A 650 -1.85 -4.08 5.98
CA ALA A 650 -2.32 -2.80 6.49
C ALA A 650 -3.35 -2.20 5.54
N VAL A 651 -4.51 -1.79 6.03
CA VAL A 651 -5.56 -1.13 5.23
C VAL A 651 -4.99 0.03 4.40
N SER A 652 -4.12 0.84 5.00
CA SER A 652 -3.49 1.99 4.36
C SER A 652 -2.63 1.63 3.14
N GLN A 653 -2.34 0.35 2.92
CA GLN A 653 -1.58 -0.20 1.81
C GLN A 653 -2.43 -1.07 0.87
N PHE A 654 -3.68 -1.34 1.23
CA PHE A 654 -4.55 -2.17 0.40
C PHE A 654 -4.88 -1.45 -0.90
N LYS A 655 -4.73 -2.19 -2.00
CA LYS A 655 -5.16 -1.84 -3.34
C LYS A 655 -5.77 -3.08 -3.93
N THR A 656 -6.97 -2.98 -4.49
CA THR A 656 -7.53 -4.07 -5.29
C THR A 656 -6.55 -4.37 -6.42
N PRO A 657 -6.00 -5.60 -6.50
CA PRO A 657 -5.06 -5.95 -7.56
C PRO A 657 -5.82 -5.90 -8.89
N ARG A 658 -5.32 -5.15 -9.87
CA ARG A 658 -5.90 -5.18 -11.23
C ARG A 658 -5.58 -6.48 -11.96
N PHE A 659 -4.48 -7.12 -11.56
CA PHE A 659 -4.00 -8.40 -12.07
C PHE A 659 -3.83 -9.41 -10.95
N VAL A 660 -4.59 -10.50 -11.01
CA VAL A 660 -4.45 -11.61 -10.08
C VAL A 660 -3.61 -12.69 -10.75
N SER A 661 -2.45 -12.97 -10.16
CA SER A 661 -1.61 -14.10 -10.58
C SER A 661 -2.30 -15.43 -10.26
N GLN A 662 -2.11 -16.43 -11.11
CA GLN A 662 -2.56 -17.82 -10.84
C GLN A 662 -2.01 -18.37 -9.52
N SER A 663 -0.89 -17.84 -9.03
CA SER A 663 -0.32 -18.19 -7.73
C SER A 663 -1.14 -17.72 -6.53
N ASN A 664 -2.01 -16.70 -6.70
CA ASN A 664 -2.86 -16.18 -5.63
C ASN A 664 -4.17 -16.98 -5.50
N SER A 665 -4.03 -18.25 -5.12
CA SER A 665 -5.14 -19.22 -5.05
C SER A 665 -6.30 -18.77 -4.17
N LYS A 666 -6.04 -18.03 -3.09
CA LYS A 666 -7.10 -17.59 -2.16
C LYS A 666 -7.95 -16.47 -2.73
N VAL A 667 -7.36 -15.46 -3.36
CA VAL A 667 -8.12 -14.41 -4.06
C VAL A 667 -8.91 -15.04 -5.21
N LEU A 668 -8.32 -15.95 -5.98
CA LEU A 668 -9.03 -16.66 -7.05
C LEU A 668 -10.20 -17.52 -6.55
N GLN A 669 -10.08 -18.13 -5.37
CA GLN A 669 -11.18 -18.86 -4.72
C GLN A 669 -12.32 -17.92 -4.32
N ILE A 670 -12.00 -16.74 -3.75
CA ILE A 670 -13.01 -15.72 -3.40
C ILE A 670 -13.73 -15.26 -4.66
N LEU A 671 -12.99 -14.89 -5.71
CA LEU A 671 -13.56 -14.44 -6.98
C LEU A 671 -14.44 -15.53 -7.60
N SER A 672 -13.88 -16.72 -7.83
CA SER A 672 -14.57 -17.84 -8.51
C SER A 672 -15.84 -18.28 -7.78
N ARG A 673 -15.84 -18.31 -6.44
CA ARG A 673 -17.03 -18.70 -5.65
C ARG A 673 -18.15 -17.67 -5.73
N ASN A 674 -17.81 -16.41 -5.96
CA ASN A 674 -18.79 -15.32 -6.02
C ASN A 674 -19.18 -14.95 -7.45
N VAL A 675 -18.70 -15.66 -8.48
CA VAL A 675 -19.18 -15.50 -9.86
C VAL A 675 -20.65 -15.90 -9.93
N THR A 676 -21.48 -14.98 -10.41
CA THR A 676 -22.92 -15.20 -10.63
C THR A 676 -23.21 -15.53 -12.08
N ARG A 677 -22.53 -14.87 -13.02
CA ARG A 677 -22.74 -14.99 -14.48
C ARG A 677 -21.41 -14.83 -15.24
N SER A 678 -21.31 -15.44 -16.42
CA SER A 678 -20.11 -15.39 -17.29
C SER A 678 -20.51 -15.21 -18.75
N TYR A 679 -19.75 -14.40 -19.49
CA TYR A 679 -20.00 -14.05 -20.88
C TYR A 679 -18.68 -14.03 -21.66
N PHE A 680 -18.64 -14.76 -22.77
CA PHE A 680 -17.51 -14.74 -23.69
C PHE A 680 -17.77 -13.77 -24.84
N SER A 681 -16.76 -13.00 -25.20
CA SER A 681 -16.81 -12.10 -26.35
C SER A 681 -16.95 -12.86 -27.67
N THR A 682 -17.88 -12.40 -28.49
CA THR A 682 -18.08 -12.78 -29.88
C THR A 682 -17.51 -11.75 -30.86
N ALA A 683 -16.84 -10.69 -30.39
CA ALA A 683 -16.44 -9.55 -31.23
C ALA A 683 -15.46 -9.88 -32.36
N TYR A 684 -14.63 -10.91 -32.19
CA TYR A 684 -13.72 -11.42 -33.22
C TYR A 684 -14.19 -12.77 -33.81
N GLY A 685 -15.40 -13.21 -33.46
CA GLY A 685 -16.07 -14.34 -34.08
C GLY A 685 -16.70 -13.93 -35.42
N LEU A 686 -16.72 -14.85 -36.38
CA LEU A 686 -17.56 -14.76 -37.58
C LEU A 686 -19.01 -15.08 -37.23
#